data_AF-A0A972G6B3-F1
#
_entry.id   AF-A0A972G6B3-F1
#
_cell.length_a   1.000
_cell.length_b   1.000
_cell.length_c   1.000
_cell.angle_alpha   90.00
_cell.angle_beta   90.00
_cell.angle_gamma   90.00
#
_symmetry.space_group_name_H-M   'P 1'
#
loop_
_entity.id
_entity.type
_entity.pdbx_description
1 polymer ?
#
loop_
_entity_poly.entity_id
_entity_poly.type
_entity_poly.pdbx_seq_one_letter_code
_entity_poly.pdbx_strand_id
1 'polypeptide(L)'
;MTGDVFALDTLHTCVAEFDFGGQSHAFSYTLFGTITDNGNGTFRGTATRGVATYTRTPPPTLTLAVDAFTNNTFDVTLTSDVALDGASIAASDLTITPVGLGTISNPVSGAPVRVSDTEYRFPITVVGRGDLEFRVAAGAINGATGLANTAASNTASTNTNDERPTGAFSGLASTVGLAGDQVTITFNEPVGLIIELLTLNNLRASNLLSGDALTYTFDVEPIADGPASIFLPAGLAADLGGNSTLAVGPITTNAVVSRPEITLASTQVNGPVGRSFTFDITRPGGGRYRIDGPAGFPGEITNFSITGFASNPAAGRFTIAGEGGGGPVVVSFPEGAFTDDESGNLSLAFAPLELANFDLTAPTPTITFEGYDLENTFTARITWDEDVTGFEAGDITPVNATLGAFAAVNASEYTVEVTAIDLSTAPSINIAPNVATDLAGNDNVAANGVPPGPDGTAPTLSIIGLPTDGFGGPQTVTLTFDFGERVLGFENSDIAVTGGTLGAISGGPQVWTAELDILGTQDVSVTVAAGAVLDASGTPNAETRAGSAADADPPTVQITGAPGFPGDPYTLDILFSEPVAGFVLGDIQASGAAVSDFTNTCGSDPCASFSIVVTAEADRLFTHAVDIPAGVAQDAASNDNLALGFAPPSPDGTAALPVITGVPEGFTGPVSATITIDFGEPVVGFDGTDVTITGGTLGALTGGPQIWTGELSVTGDADAVVSIAEAAAQDVTGTPTAAASVTGAFGSSDLAAELIREFMSARSAALLGSQPSVRGFLTGQSATGALEVTRGQGTISLQTGGRAPVWAALEASWSELEEAELNYALATLGAHTWLSEQALVGVMLQYDIAESEDGAARLEGTGWLAGPYFAAALGPGPVYVDGRLLYGRTDNEISPVGTYTDAFETERWLATLAVSGRIERPQVTWFPSLELAWTEDTQEAYTDGLSNTVPEQTVRLGELAAGLDFEHALNPTTLLLGGVSAIYADSSGGSAGMDGARGRLDFGLRHTGHDGMSYDLSAFYDGLGTPDYRAHGLELTFRFAF
;
A
#
# COMPACT_ATOMS: atom_id res chain seq x y z
N MET A 1 -65.24 -115.74 -37.23
CA MET A 1 -66.66 -116.19 -37.22
C MET A 1 -67.47 -114.99 -36.78
N THR A 2 -68.38 -114.41 -37.53
CA THR A 2 -69.06 -114.73 -38.79
C THR A 2 -69.29 -113.39 -39.47
N GLY A 3 -69.11 -113.33 -40.79
CA GLY A 3 -69.17 -112.08 -41.54
C GLY A 3 -70.58 -111.54 -41.70
N ASP A 4 -70.65 -110.30 -42.17
CA ASP A 4 -71.56 -109.89 -43.23
C ASP A 4 -70.92 -108.76 -44.02
N VAL A 5 -70.96 -108.90 -45.35
CA VAL A 5 -70.60 -107.88 -46.33
C VAL A 5 -71.88 -107.15 -46.71
N PHE A 6 -71.94 -105.85 -46.47
CA PHE A 6 -72.86 -104.94 -47.14
C PHE A 6 -72.06 -103.89 -47.91
N ALA A 7 -72.33 -103.78 -49.21
CA ALA A 7 -71.82 -102.69 -50.03
C ALA A 7 -72.74 -101.46 -49.86
N LEU A 8 -72.15 -100.28 -49.64
CA LEU A 8 -72.69 -98.97 -50.04
C LEU A 8 -71.62 -97.87 -49.87
N ASP A 9 -71.06 -97.47 -51.01
CA ASP A 9 -70.80 -96.09 -51.45
C ASP A 9 -70.48 -95.04 -50.35
N THR A 10 -69.20 -94.84 -50.00
CA THR A 10 -68.73 -93.62 -49.31
C THR A 10 -67.22 -93.38 -49.51
N LEU A 11 -66.90 -92.13 -49.86
CA LEU A 11 -65.56 -91.56 -50.04
C LEU A 11 -64.67 -91.87 -48.80
N HIS A 12 -63.52 -92.53 -49.00
CA HIS A 12 -62.51 -92.70 -47.94
C HIS A 12 -61.31 -91.82 -48.24
N THR A 13 -61.15 -90.75 -47.45
CA THR A 13 -59.93 -89.93 -47.43
C THR A 13 -58.95 -90.59 -46.46
N CYS A 14 -57.91 -91.24 -46.98
CA CYS A 14 -56.79 -91.68 -46.14
C CYS A 14 -55.78 -90.54 -46.04
N VAL A 15 -55.49 -90.10 -44.81
CA VAL A 15 -54.39 -89.19 -44.50
C VAL A 15 -53.19 -90.05 -44.10
N ALA A 16 -52.07 -89.90 -44.80
CA ALA A 16 -50.79 -90.49 -44.40
C ALA A 16 -49.82 -89.35 -44.10
N GLU A 17 -49.28 -89.31 -42.88
CA GLU A 17 -48.19 -88.41 -42.50
C GLU A 17 -46.85 -89.01 -42.92
N PHE A 18 -46.04 -88.19 -43.60
CA PHE A 18 -44.63 -88.50 -43.88
C PHE A 18 -43.76 -87.39 -43.28
N ASP A 19 -42.81 -87.77 -42.43
CA ASP A 19 -41.85 -86.86 -41.81
C ASP A 19 -40.63 -86.65 -42.74
N PHE A 20 -40.42 -85.40 -43.16
CA PHE A 20 -39.21 -84.95 -43.83
C PHE A 20 -38.56 -83.85 -43.00
N GLY A 21 -37.65 -84.21 -42.10
CA GLY A 21 -36.73 -83.26 -41.45
C GLY A 21 -37.41 -82.22 -40.55
N GLY A 22 -38.41 -82.61 -39.75
CA GLY A 22 -38.98 -81.75 -38.71
C GLY A 22 -40.08 -80.79 -39.18
N GLN A 23 -40.72 -81.08 -40.31
CA GLN A 23 -41.95 -80.41 -40.77
C GLN A 23 -42.98 -81.51 -41.13
N SER A 24 -44.14 -81.53 -40.45
CA SER A 24 -45.21 -82.48 -40.75
C SER A 24 -45.98 -82.04 -42.00
N HIS A 25 -46.07 -82.91 -43.01
CA HIS A 25 -46.79 -82.64 -44.26
C HIS A 25 -48.00 -83.57 -44.40
N ALA A 26 -49.20 -82.99 -44.47
CA ALA A 26 -50.43 -83.75 -44.72
C ALA A 26 -50.71 -83.86 -46.22
N PHE A 27 -50.73 -85.09 -46.75
CA PHE A 27 -51.17 -85.38 -48.12
C PHE A 27 -52.51 -86.12 -48.10
N SER A 28 -53.52 -85.60 -48.80
CA SER A 28 -54.79 -86.31 -49.05
C SER A 28 -54.76 -86.99 -50.42
N TYR A 29 -54.93 -88.30 -50.46
CA TYR A 29 -55.05 -89.09 -51.69
C TYR A 29 -56.48 -89.63 -51.84
N THR A 30 -57.05 -89.53 -53.04
CA THR A 30 -58.31 -90.23 -53.40
C THR A 30 -57.97 -91.45 -54.26
N LEU A 31 -58.27 -92.65 -53.78
CA LEU A 31 -57.99 -93.92 -54.46
C LEU A 31 -59.28 -94.68 -54.77
N PHE A 32 -59.43 -95.18 -56.00
CA PHE A 32 -60.55 -96.05 -56.42
C PHE A 32 -60.05 -97.49 -56.59
N GLY A 33 -60.60 -98.44 -55.82
CA GLY A 33 -60.29 -99.88 -55.94
C GLY A 33 -60.82 -100.74 -54.78
N THR A 34 -61.01 -102.03 -55.04
CA THR A 34 -61.49 -103.02 -54.05
C THR A 34 -60.36 -103.51 -53.15
N ILE A 35 -60.63 -103.57 -51.85
CA ILE A 35 -59.69 -103.99 -50.82
C ILE A 35 -60.34 -105.09 -50.00
N THR A 36 -59.61 -106.18 -49.73
CA THR A 36 -60.07 -107.29 -48.86
C THR A 36 -59.29 -107.25 -47.54
N ASP A 37 -59.99 -107.39 -46.42
CA ASP A 37 -59.42 -107.46 -45.07
C ASP A 37 -58.94 -108.88 -44.75
N ASN A 38 -57.70 -109.02 -44.28
CA ASN A 38 -57.12 -110.30 -43.87
C ASN A 38 -57.19 -110.54 -42.34
N GLY A 39 -57.94 -109.74 -41.59
CA GLY A 39 -58.21 -109.98 -40.17
C GLY A 39 -57.04 -109.69 -39.22
N ASN A 40 -55.91 -109.18 -39.73
CA ASN A 40 -54.73 -108.78 -38.95
C ASN A 40 -54.33 -107.30 -39.16
N GLY A 41 -55.28 -106.44 -39.56
CA GLY A 41 -55.02 -105.00 -39.75
C GLY A 41 -54.13 -104.64 -40.94
N THR A 42 -53.95 -105.55 -41.90
CA THR A 42 -53.23 -105.28 -43.17
C THR A 42 -54.16 -105.49 -44.35
N PHE A 43 -54.33 -104.43 -45.13
CA PHE A 43 -55.17 -104.37 -46.32
C PHE A 43 -54.28 -104.43 -47.58
N ARG A 44 -54.58 -105.33 -48.53
CA ARG A 44 -53.94 -105.34 -49.86
C ARG A 44 -54.99 -105.13 -50.95
N GLY A 45 -54.77 -104.13 -51.80
CA GLY A 45 -55.56 -103.84 -52.99
C GLY A 45 -54.77 -102.95 -53.97
N THR A 46 -54.97 -103.16 -55.27
CA THR A 46 -54.35 -102.40 -56.36
C THR A 46 -55.26 -101.25 -56.80
N ALA A 47 -54.71 -100.04 -56.97
CA ALA A 47 -55.46 -98.84 -57.38
C ALA A 47 -54.91 -98.22 -58.68
N THR A 48 -55.82 -97.70 -59.52
CA THR A 48 -55.53 -97.42 -60.95
C THR A 48 -55.43 -95.92 -61.31
N ARG A 49 -55.75 -94.96 -60.42
CA ARG A 49 -55.49 -93.50 -60.59
C ARG A 49 -55.82 -92.68 -59.33
N GLY A 50 -55.07 -91.61 -59.04
CA GLY A 50 -55.35 -90.65 -57.95
C GLY A 50 -54.74 -89.25 -58.19
N VAL A 51 -55.42 -88.20 -57.73
CA VAL A 51 -54.96 -86.79 -57.73
C VAL A 51 -54.62 -86.40 -56.28
N ALA A 52 -53.49 -85.72 -56.07
CA ALA A 52 -53.08 -85.17 -54.78
C ALA A 52 -53.24 -83.64 -54.78
N THR A 53 -53.87 -83.08 -53.74
CA THR A 53 -53.97 -81.63 -53.53
C THR A 53 -53.13 -81.25 -52.31
N TYR A 54 -52.26 -80.25 -52.45
CA TYR A 54 -51.33 -79.76 -51.43
C TYR A 54 -51.90 -78.49 -50.79
N THR A 55 -52.10 -78.49 -49.47
CA THR A 55 -52.44 -77.28 -48.71
C THR A 55 -51.44 -77.16 -47.58
N ARG A 56 -50.56 -76.17 -47.65
CA ARG A 56 -49.57 -75.90 -46.60
C ARG A 56 -50.26 -75.07 -45.51
N THR A 57 -50.54 -75.67 -44.36
CA THR A 57 -51.00 -74.93 -43.19
C THR A 57 -49.81 -74.20 -42.59
N PRO A 58 -49.78 -72.85 -42.57
CA PRO A 58 -48.69 -72.12 -41.94
C PRO A 58 -48.70 -72.34 -40.42
N PRO A 59 -47.54 -72.28 -39.74
CA PRO A 59 -47.50 -72.23 -38.28
C PRO A 59 -48.26 -70.99 -37.76
N PRO A 60 -48.87 -71.06 -36.56
CA PRO A 60 -49.63 -69.96 -36.00
C PRO A 60 -48.76 -68.71 -35.84
N THR A 61 -49.19 -67.61 -36.45
CA THR A 61 -48.65 -66.27 -36.22
C THR A 61 -49.35 -65.67 -35.01
N LEU A 62 -48.58 -65.23 -34.02
CA LEU A 62 -49.12 -64.64 -32.80
C LEU A 62 -49.02 -63.12 -32.83
N THR A 63 -50.02 -62.45 -32.27
CA THR A 63 -49.98 -61.02 -31.96
C THR A 63 -50.47 -60.82 -30.54
N LEU A 64 -49.70 -60.03 -29.77
CA LEU A 64 -50.07 -59.62 -28.42
C LEU A 64 -50.66 -58.21 -28.48
N ALA A 65 -51.84 -58.02 -27.92
CA ALA A 65 -52.40 -56.72 -27.61
C ALA A 65 -52.48 -56.58 -26.09
N VAL A 66 -52.13 -55.41 -25.57
CA VAL A 66 -52.20 -55.13 -24.13
C VAL A 66 -53.33 -54.15 -23.89
N ASP A 67 -54.26 -54.54 -23.02
CA ASP A 67 -55.37 -53.66 -22.63
C ASP A 67 -54.89 -52.57 -21.66
N ALA A 68 -55.71 -51.53 -21.49
CA ALA A 68 -55.40 -50.42 -20.61
C ALA A 68 -55.22 -50.87 -19.14
N PHE A 69 -54.20 -50.33 -18.48
CA PHE A 69 -53.91 -50.59 -17.07
C PHE A 69 -55.01 -50.03 -16.16
N THR A 70 -55.66 -50.89 -15.35
CA THR A 70 -56.68 -50.46 -14.39
C THR A 70 -56.59 -51.27 -13.08
N ASN A 71 -56.53 -50.57 -11.93
CA ASN A 71 -56.53 -51.18 -10.59
C ASN A 71 -55.52 -52.33 -10.39
N ASN A 72 -54.24 -52.10 -10.74
CA ASN A 72 -53.14 -53.07 -10.63
C ASN A 72 -53.28 -54.32 -11.51
N THR A 73 -54.23 -54.31 -12.46
CA THR A 73 -54.49 -55.41 -13.38
C THR A 73 -54.67 -54.93 -14.81
N PHE A 74 -54.35 -55.78 -15.77
CA PHE A 74 -54.70 -55.62 -17.19
C PHE A 74 -54.62 -56.96 -17.89
N ASP A 75 -55.31 -57.09 -19.01
CA ASP A 75 -55.27 -58.30 -19.81
C ASP A 75 -54.25 -58.14 -20.94
N VAL A 76 -53.42 -59.17 -21.12
CA VAL A 76 -52.66 -59.35 -22.36
C VAL A 76 -53.44 -60.31 -23.23
N THR A 77 -53.97 -59.80 -24.33
CA THR A 77 -54.71 -60.58 -25.31
C THR A 77 -53.75 -61.16 -26.33
N LEU A 78 -53.67 -62.49 -26.37
CA LEU A 78 -52.98 -63.23 -27.41
C LEU A 78 -53.97 -63.61 -28.51
N THR A 79 -53.71 -63.13 -29.72
CA THR A 79 -54.47 -63.49 -30.94
C THR A 79 -53.60 -64.29 -31.89
N SER A 80 -54.19 -65.27 -32.56
CA SER A 80 -53.56 -66.03 -33.63
C SER A 80 -54.39 -66.00 -34.91
N ASP A 81 -53.71 -66.10 -36.05
CA ASP A 81 -54.30 -66.24 -37.38
C ASP A 81 -54.93 -67.62 -37.64
N VAL A 82 -54.65 -68.62 -36.80
CA VAL A 82 -55.22 -69.98 -36.87
C VAL A 82 -55.64 -70.49 -35.48
N ALA A 83 -56.48 -71.52 -35.43
CA ALA A 83 -56.93 -72.11 -34.17
C ALA A 83 -55.76 -72.69 -33.36
N LEU A 84 -55.73 -72.41 -32.05
CA LEU A 84 -54.70 -72.87 -31.11
C LEU A 84 -55.16 -74.09 -30.32
N ASP A 85 -54.23 -74.98 -29.99
CA ASP A 85 -54.47 -76.08 -29.05
C ASP A 85 -54.50 -75.52 -27.62
N GLY A 86 -55.70 -75.37 -27.07
CA GLY A 86 -55.90 -74.84 -25.72
C GLY A 86 -55.27 -75.67 -24.60
N ALA A 87 -54.91 -76.93 -24.85
CA ALA A 87 -54.16 -77.74 -23.88
C ALA A 87 -52.67 -77.37 -23.82
N SER A 88 -52.15 -76.67 -24.83
CA SER A 88 -50.75 -76.25 -24.94
C SER A 88 -50.47 -74.85 -24.37
N ILE A 89 -51.47 -74.14 -23.84
CA ILE A 89 -51.34 -72.75 -23.37
C ILE A 89 -51.40 -72.71 -21.84
N ALA A 90 -50.31 -72.26 -21.24
CA ALA A 90 -50.14 -72.07 -19.80
C ALA A 90 -49.67 -70.64 -19.48
N ALA A 91 -49.87 -70.21 -18.22
CA ALA A 91 -49.44 -68.90 -17.75
C ALA A 91 -47.92 -68.66 -17.92
N SER A 92 -47.12 -69.73 -17.89
CA SER A 92 -45.67 -69.72 -18.08
C SER A 92 -45.23 -69.37 -19.50
N ASP A 93 -46.12 -69.45 -20.49
CA ASP A 93 -45.77 -69.23 -21.90
C ASP A 93 -45.69 -67.73 -22.24
N LEU A 94 -46.19 -66.88 -21.34
CA LEU A 94 -46.05 -65.43 -21.38
C LEU A 94 -44.97 -64.98 -20.38
N THR A 95 -43.81 -64.56 -20.89
CA THR A 95 -42.74 -63.98 -20.08
C THR A 95 -42.98 -62.49 -19.90
N ILE A 96 -42.82 -61.98 -18.67
CA ILE A 96 -43.02 -60.58 -18.30
C ILE A 96 -41.73 -60.04 -17.71
N THR A 97 -41.16 -59.00 -18.32
CA THR A 97 -39.87 -58.44 -17.89
C THR A 97 -40.01 -56.94 -17.60
N PRO A 98 -39.64 -56.45 -16.41
CA PRO A 98 -39.50 -55.02 -16.16
C PRO A 98 -38.40 -54.42 -17.04
N VAL A 99 -38.66 -53.26 -17.62
CA VAL A 99 -37.72 -52.54 -18.49
C VAL A 99 -37.52 -51.12 -17.93
N GLY A 100 -36.26 -50.66 -17.82
CA GLY A 100 -35.93 -49.33 -17.29
C GLY A 100 -35.90 -49.21 -15.75
N LEU A 101 -35.85 -47.97 -15.25
CA LEU A 101 -35.83 -47.66 -13.82
C LEU A 101 -37.27 -47.59 -13.29
N GLY A 102 -37.72 -48.64 -12.59
CA GLY A 102 -39.03 -48.72 -11.95
C GLY A 102 -39.03 -49.64 -10.74
N THR A 103 -40.03 -49.52 -9.86
CA THR A 103 -40.14 -50.27 -8.60
C THR A 103 -40.98 -51.56 -8.75
N ILE A 104 -41.11 -52.06 -9.98
CA ILE A 104 -41.94 -53.24 -10.27
C ILE A 104 -41.40 -54.46 -9.52
N SER A 105 -42.24 -55.00 -8.64
CA SER A 105 -41.96 -56.22 -7.89
C SER A 105 -42.86 -57.36 -8.38
N ASN A 106 -42.23 -58.39 -8.94
CA ASN A 106 -42.81 -59.71 -9.19
C ASN A 106 -44.14 -59.70 -10.00
N PRO A 107 -44.14 -59.28 -11.28
CA PRO A 107 -45.34 -59.35 -12.11
C PRO A 107 -45.78 -60.81 -12.32
N VAL A 108 -47.06 -61.11 -12.09
CA VAL A 108 -47.59 -62.48 -12.18
C VAL A 108 -48.64 -62.57 -13.28
N SER A 109 -48.45 -63.53 -14.18
CA SER A 109 -49.45 -63.95 -15.17
C SER A 109 -50.43 -64.95 -14.53
N GLY A 110 -51.73 -64.65 -14.58
CA GLY A 110 -52.78 -65.58 -14.19
C GLY A 110 -53.03 -66.68 -15.23
N ALA A 111 -53.90 -67.65 -14.89
CA ALA A 111 -54.24 -68.72 -15.83
C ALA A 111 -54.89 -68.16 -17.11
N PRO A 112 -54.49 -68.61 -18.31
CA PRO A 112 -55.03 -68.11 -19.57
C PRO A 112 -56.52 -68.44 -19.69
N VAL A 113 -57.32 -67.44 -20.07
CA VAL A 113 -58.76 -67.57 -20.30
C VAL A 113 -59.00 -67.64 -21.81
N ARG A 114 -59.60 -68.73 -22.26
CA ARG A 114 -59.98 -68.92 -23.66
C ARG A 114 -61.16 -68.01 -24.02
N VAL A 115 -60.96 -67.10 -24.96
CA VAL A 115 -62.01 -66.22 -25.50
C VAL A 115 -62.62 -66.87 -26.74
N SER A 116 -61.77 -67.39 -27.62
CA SER A 116 -62.17 -68.18 -28.79
C SER A 116 -61.08 -69.20 -29.14
N ASP A 117 -61.27 -69.96 -30.21
CA ASP A 117 -60.28 -70.90 -30.71
C ASP A 117 -58.98 -70.21 -31.17
N THR A 118 -59.01 -68.89 -31.41
CA THR A 118 -57.88 -68.09 -31.91
C THR A 118 -57.49 -66.94 -30.97
N GLU A 119 -58.12 -66.82 -29.80
CA GLU A 119 -57.90 -65.70 -28.87
C GLU A 119 -57.91 -66.19 -27.41
N TYR A 120 -56.85 -65.85 -26.68
CA TYR A 120 -56.69 -66.14 -25.25
C TYR A 120 -56.29 -64.86 -24.51
N ARG A 121 -56.80 -64.69 -23.29
CA ARG A 121 -56.47 -63.55 -22.43
C ARG A 121 -55.68 -64.02 -21.22
N PHE A 122 -54.56 -63.35 -20.96
CA PHE A 122 -53.75 -63.54 -19.77
C PHE A 122 -54.01 -62.37 -18.82
N PRO A 123 -54.70 -62.61 -17.69
CA PRO A 123 -54.87 -61.57 -16.68
C PRO A 123 -53.55 -61.37 -15.94
N ILE A 124 -53.01 -60.15 -15.99
CA ILE A 124 -51.74 -59.81 -15.37
C ILE A 124 -52.00 -58.99 -14.10
N THR A 125 -51.32 -59.34 -13.01
CA THR A 125 -51.31 -58.54 -11.78
C THR A 125 -49.89 -58.03 -11.50
N VAL A 126 -49.77 -56.73 -11.23
CA VAL A 126 -48.48 -56.07 -11.00
C VAL A 126 -48.53 -55.19 -9.75
N VAL A 127 -47.44 -55.19 -8.98
CA VAL A 127 -47.25 -54.31 -7.82
C VAL A 127 -46.01 -53.44 -8.05
N GLY A 128 -46.22 -52.14 -8.21
CA GLY A 128 -45.18 -51.15 -8.52
C GLY A 128 -45.48 -50.41 -9.82
N ARG A 129 -44.64 -49.42 -10.14
CA ARG A 129 -44.78 -48.57 -11.34
C ARG A 129 -43.54 -48.69 -12.23
N GLY A 130 -43.74 -48.67 -13.55
CA GLY A 130 -42.70 -48.77 -14.56
C GLY A 130 -43.18 -49.41 -15.87
N ASP A 131 -42.24 -49.64 -16.78
CA ASP A 131 -42.50 -50.26 -18.09
C ASP A 131 -42.29 -51.77 -18.04
N LEU A 132 -43.14 -52.49 -18.79
CA LEU A 132 -43.14 -53.95 -18.88
C LEU A 132 -43.06 -54.37 -20.35
N GLU A 133 -42.27 -55.42 -20.60
CA GLU A 133 -42.25 -56.14 -21.86
C GLU A 133 -42.86 -57.53 -21.70
N PHE A 134 -43.81 -57.85 -22.57
CA PHE A 134 -44.49 -59.14 -22.66
C PHE A 134 -43.97 -59.91 -23.86
N ARG A 135 -43.58 -61.17 -23.67
CA ARG A 135 -43.04 -62.02 -24.73
C ARG A 135 -43.65 -63.40 -24.69
N VAL A 136 -44.08 -63.89 -25.85
CA VAL A 136 -44.34 -65.32 -26.11
C VAL A 136 -43.25 -65.82 -27.03
N ALA A 137 -42.49 -66.82 -26.59
CA ALA A 137 -41.41 -67.39 -27.38
C ALA A 137 -41.93 -68.20 -28.58
N ALA A 138 -41.11 -68.32 -29.63
CA ALA A 138 -41.43 -69.20 -30.74
C ALA A 138 -41.47 -70.66 -30.25
N GLY A 139 -42.52 -71.40 -30.61
CA GLY A 139 -42.74 -72.79 -30.21
C GLY A 139 -43.23 -73.02 -28.78
N ALA A 140 -43.62 -71.97 -28.06
CA ALA A 140 -44.22 -72.08 -26.73
C ALA A 140 -45.66 -72.64 -26.78
N ILE A 141 -46.40 -72.38 -27.86
CA ILE A 141 -47.81 -72.71 -28.04
C ILE A 141 -48.00 -73.43 -29.38
N ASN A 142 -48.82 -74.47 -29.41
CA ASN A 142 -49.13 -75.20 -30.63
C ASN A 142 -50.49 -74.78 -31.22
N GLY A 143 -50.58 -74.77 -32.55
CA GLY A 143 -51.84 -74.74 -33.27
C GLY A 143 -52.64 -76.02 -33.06
N ALA A 144 -53.95 -76.00 -33.31
CA ALA A 144 -54.82 -77.19 -33.23
C ALA A 144 -54.40 -78.33 -34.17
N THR A 145 -53.53 -78.04 -35.15
CA THR A 145 -52.90 -78.99 -36.07
C THR A 145 -51.51 -79.46 -35.62
N GLY A 146 -51.04 -79.05 -34.43
CA GLY A 146 -49.76 -79.46 -33.83
C GLY A 146 -48.54 -78.63 -34.25
N LEU A 147 -48.70 -77.58 -35.05
CA LEU A 147 -47.59 -76.71 -35.47
C LEU A 147 -47.27 -75.65 -34.41
N ALA A 148 -45.99 -75.50 -34.08
CA ALA A 148 -45.48 -74.51 -33.12
C ALA A 148 -45.61 -73.06 -33.64
N ASN A 149 -45.92 -72.12 -32.74
CA ASN A 149 -46.10 -70.70 -33.04
C ASN A 149 -44.82 -69.92 -33.37
N THR A 150 -44.97 -68.76 -34.01
CA THR A 150 -43.90 -67.73 -34.09
C THR A 150 -43.86 -66.86 -32.83
N ALA A 151 -42.70 -66.24 -32.55
CA ALA A 151 -42.54 -65.36 -31.38
C ALA A 151 -43.35 -64.06 -31.54
N ALA A 152 -43.89 -63.56 -30.42
CA ALA A 152 -44.57 -62.27 -30.35
C ALA A 152 -44.14 -61.50 -29.10
N SER A 153 -44.05 -60.18 -29.22
CA SER A 153 -43.77 -59.29 -28.09
C SER A 153 -44.60 -58.03 -28.16
N ASN A 154 -44.90 -57.43 -27.01
CA ASN A 154 -45.49 -56.10 -26.90
C ASN A 154 -45.03 -55.44 -25.58
N THR A 155 -45.15 -54.13 -25.46
CA THR A 155 -44.80 -53.38 -24.25
C THR A 155 -46.02 -52.64 -23.71
N ALA A 156 -46.02 -52.39 -22.40
CA ALA A 156 -46.99 -51.50 -21.77
C ALA A 156 -46.38 -50.76 -20.59
N SER A 157 -46.87 -49.55 -20.34
CA SER A 157 -46.50 -48.75 -19.17
C SER A 157 -47.62 -48.78 -18.14
N THR A 158 -47.25 -48.87 -16.86
CA THR A 158 -48.19 -48.84 -15.73
C THR A 158 -48.31 -47.43 -15.11
N ASN A 159 -47.71 -46.42 -15.76
CA ASN A 159 -47.70 -45.03 -15.28
C ASN A 159 -48.97 -44.29 -15.70
N THR A 160 -50.07 -44.45 -14.95
CA THR A 160 -51.30 -43.66 -15.13
C THR A 160 -51.52 -42.67 -13.98
N ASN A 161 -50.48 -41.95 -13.54
CA ASN A 161 -50.70 -40.84 -12.61
C ASN A 161 -51.38 -39.70 -13.36
N ASP A 162 -52.58 -39.29 -12.98
CA ASP A 162 -53.28 -38.09 -13.51
C ASP A 162 -53.38 -37.00 -12.41
N GLU A 163 -52.72 -37.23 -11.27
CA GLU A 163 -52.63 -36.26 -10.19
C GLU A 163 -51.46 -35.32 -10.46
N ARG A 164 -51.73 -34.01 -10.37
CA ARG A 164 -50.70 -32.98 -10.53
C ARG A 164 -49.87 -32.90 -9.24
N PRO A 165 -48.54 -32.82 -9.32
CA PRO A 165 -47.71 -32.64 -8.14
C PRO A 165 -48.06 -31.34 -7.40
N THR A 166 -48.12 -31.42 -6.07
CA THR A 166 -48.30 -30.29 -5.14
C THR A 166 -47.03 -30.11 -4.32
N GLY A 167 -46.72 -28.88 -3.92
CA GLY A 167 -45.58 -28.60 -3.07
C GLY A 167 -45.85 -27.50 -2.05
N ALA A 168 -44.96 -27.38 -1.07
CA ALA A 168 -45.00 -26.35 -0.05
C ALA A 168 -43.58 -25.83 0.25
N PHE A 169 -43.46 -24.52 0.44
CA PHE A 169 -42.22 -23.92 0.94
C PHE A 169 -42.16 -23.94 2.47
N SER A 170 -40.96 -24.06 3.01
CA SER A 170 -40.64 -23.92 4.43
C SER A 170 -39.22 -23.37 4.60
N GLY A 171 -38.86 -22.92 5.82
CA GLY A 171 -37.50 -22.43 6.12
C GLY A 171 -37.24 -20.95 5.88
N LEU A 172 -38.12 -20.23 5.15
CA LEU A 172 -37.99 -18.78 5.00
C LEU A 172 -38.39 -18.05 6.29
N ALA A 173 -37.48 -17.26 6.87
CA ALA A 173 -37.79 -16.42 8.02
C ALA A 173 -38.73 -15.28 7.65
N SER A 174 -39.38 -14.70 8.67
CA SER A 174 -40.25 -13.52 8.51
C SER A 174 -39.49 -12.25 8.09
N THR A 175 -38.17 -12.24 8.28
CA THR A 175 -37.25 -11.19 7.84
C THR A 175 -35.95 -11.84 7.42
N VAL A 176 -35.46 -11.50 6.23
CA VAL A 176 -34.20 -12.03 5.68
C VAL A 176 -33.17 -10.91 5.62
N GLY A 177 -32.07 -11.08 6.35
CA GLY A 177 -30.93 -10.17 6.33
C GLY A 177 -29.86 -10.56 5.31
N LEU A 178 -28.76 -9.83 5.30
CA LEU A 178 -27.61 -10.01 4.41
C LEU A 178 -26.94 -11.38 4.52
N ALA A 179 -27.08 -12.07 5.66
CA ALA A 179 -26.58 -13.44 5.83
C ALA A 179 -27.36 -14.47 4.99
N GLY A 180 -28.52 -14.08 4.45
CA GLY A 180 -29.42 -14.96 3.71
C GLY A 180 -30.14 -15.97 4.60
N ASP A 181 -30.99 -16.76 3.97
CA ASP A 181 -31.75 -17.84 4.59
C ASP A 181 -31.72 -19.09 3.70
N GLN A 182 -31.84 -20.27 4.29
CA GLN A 182 -32.03 -21.50 3.54
C GLN A 182 -33.52 -21.87 3.45
N VAL A 183 -34.03 -21.96 2.23
CA VAL A 183 -35.43 -22.28 1.94
C VAL A 183 -35.54 -23.70 1.39
N THR A 184 -36.55 -24.41 1.83
CA THR A 184 -36.88 -25.76 1.38
C THR A 184 -38.22 -25.76 0.65
N ILE A 185 -38.29 -26.37 -0.54
CA ILE A 185 -39.55 -26.76 -1.18
C ILE A 185 -39.67 -28.29 -1.18
N THR A 186 -40.81 -28.78 -0.68
CA THR A 186 -41.11 -30.22 -0.62
C THR A 186 -42.35 -30.50 -1.45
N PHE A 187 -42.25 -31.46 -2.36
CA PHE A 187 -43.34 -31.97 -3.18
C PHE A 187 -43.92 -33.26 -2.60
N ASN A 188 -45.20 -33.53 -2.90
CA ASN A 188 -45.86 -34.78 -2.52
C ASN A 188 -45.41 -35.99 -3.37
N GLU A 189 -44.67 -35.75 -4.46
CA GLU A 189 -44.12 -36.75 -5.37
C GLU A 189 -42.90 -36.22 -6.14
N PRO A 190 -42.04 -37.08 -6.74
CA PRO A 190 -40.80 -36.63 -7.36
C PRO A 190 -41.03 -35.72 -8.57
N VAL A 191 -40.38 -34.55 -8.59
CA VAL A 191 -40.56 -33.50 -9.62
C VAL A 191 -39.21 -32.97 -10.08
N GLY A 192 -39.00 -32.75 -11.37
CA GLY A 192 -37.79 -32.05 -11.85
C GLY A 192 -37.86 -30.54 -11.61
N LEU A 193 -37.04 -30.01 -10.70
CA LEU A 193 -36.96 -28.57 -10.40
C LEU A 193 -35.56 -28.01 -10.72
N ILE A 194 -35.51 -26.84 -11.37
CA ILE A 194 -34.32 -25.97 -11.49
C ILE A 194 -34.65 -24.59 -10.92
N ILE A 195 -33.62 -23.85 -10.51
CA ILE A 195 -33.78 -22.63 -9.71
C ILE A 195 -34.45 -21.50 -10.51
N GLU A 196 -34.27 -21.49 -11.83
CA GLU A 196 -34.85 -20.52 -12.77
C GLU A 196 -36.37 -20.62 -12.90
N LEU A 197 -36.98 -21.71 -12.43
CA LEU A 197 -38.44 -21.86 -12.42
C LEU A 197 -39.10 -21.11 -11.26
N LEU A 198 -38.32 -20.66 -10.27
CA LEU A 198 -38.82 -19.85 -9.16
C LEU A 198 -38.97 -18.39 -9.61
N THR A 199 -40.13 -17.82 -9.33
CA THR A 199 -40.36 -16.37 -9.39
C THR A 199 -40.00 -15.77 -8.04
N LEU A 200 -38.93 -14.96 -8.04
CA LEU A 200 -38.43 -14.26 -6.86
C LEU A 200 -38.75 -12.77 -6.97
N ASN A 201 -39.28 -12.19 -5.91
CA ASN A 201 -39.43 -10.75 -5.75
C ASN A 201 -38.52 -10.28 -4.62
N ASN A 202 -37.65 -9.31 -4.93
CA ASN A 202 -36.70 -8.70 -4.00
C ASN A 202 -35.75 -9.71 -3.28
N LEU A 203 -35.57 -10.88 -3.89
CA LEU A 203 -34.69 -11.97 -3.43
C LEU A 203 -33.90 -12.52 -4.63
N ARG A 204 -32.70 -13.03 -4.35
CA ARG A 204 -31.94 -13.91 -5.25
C ARG A 204 -31.85 -15.28 -4.62
N ALA A 205 -31.87 -16.33 -5.43
CA ALA A 205 -31.69 -17.69 -4.95
C ALA A 205 -30.43 -18.32 -5.57
N SER A 206 -29.74 -19.15 -4.80
CA SER A 206 -28.53 -19.88 -5.22
C SER A 206 -28.51 -21.28 -4.59
N ASN A 207 -27.51 -22.09 -4.96
CA ASN A 207 -27.23 -23.39 -4.32
C ASN A 207 -28.43 -24.35 -4.25
N LEU A 208 -29.17 -24.53 -5.35
CA LEU A 208 -30.25 -25.53 -5.39
C LEU A 208 -29.66 -26.95 -5.27
N LEU A 209 -30.01 -27.65 -4.20
CA LEU A 209 -29.64 -29.03 -3.93
C LEU A 209 -30.89 -29.92 -3.89
N SER A 210 -30.76 -31.16 -4.37
CA SER A 210 -31.82 -32.18 -4.30
C SER A 210 -31.26 -33.48 -3.72
N GLY A 211 -31.91 -34.02 -2.68
CA GLY A 211 -31.50 -35.27 -2.04
C GLY A 211 -32.28 -36.51 -2.51
N ASP A 212 -33.54 -36.34 -2.91
CA ASP A 212 -34.48 -37.43 -3.18
C ASP A 212 -35.52 -37.10 -4.27
N ALA A 213 -35.33 -36.00 -5.01
CA ALA A 213 -36.27 -35.43 -5.99
C ALA A 213 -37.67 -35.05 -5.42
N LEU A 214 -37.89 -35.18 -4.11
CA LEU A 214 -39.07 -34.72 -3.38
C LEU A 214 -38.79 -33.40 -2.69
N THR A 215 -37.58 -33.24 -2.17
CA THR A 215 -37.16 -32.10 -1.36
C THR A 215 -36.00 -31.39 -2.03
N TYR A 216 -36.15 -30.07 -2.14
CA TYR A 216 -35.14 -29.17 -2.69
C TYR A 216 -34.82 -28.08 -1.68
N THR A 217 -33.53 -27.85 -1.43
CA THR A 217 -33.05 -26.74 -0.60
C THR A 217 -32.30 -25.75 -1.46
N PHE A 218 -32.47 -24.46 -1.22
CA PHE A 218 -31.73 -23.40 -1.88
C PHE A 218 -31.55 -22.23 -0.92
N ASP A 219 -30.47 -21.48 -1.09
CA ASP A 219 -30.18 -20.31 -0.27
C ASP A 219 -30.83 -19.09 -0.93
N VAL A 220 -31.34 -18.15 -0.13
CA VAL A 220 -31.91 -16.88 -0.59
C VAL A 220 -31.27 -15.69 0.08
N GLU A 221 -30.98 -14.67 -0.72
CA GLU A 221 -30.38 -13.41 -0.27
C GLU A 221 -31.26 -12.22 -0.68
N PRO A 222 -31.40 -11.19 0.17
CA PRO A 222 -32.19 -10.00 -0.13
C PRO A 222 -31.49 -9.08 -1.15
N ILE A 223 -32.26 -8.44 -2.04
CA ILE A 223 -31.72 -7.48 -3.02
C ILE A 223 -31.79 -6.04 -2.49
N ALA A 224 -32.90 -5.67 -1.86
CA ALA A 224 -33.15 -4.33 -1.32
C ALA A 224 -34.08 -4.41 -0.09
N ASP A 225 -34.19 -3.31 0.67
CA ASP A 225 -35.12 -3.22 1.79
C ASP A 225 -36.57 -3.25 1.30
N GLY A 226 -37.41 -4.09 1.91
CA GLY A 226 -38.86 -4.10 1.69
C GLY A 226 -39.44 -5.49 1.43
N PRO A 227 -40.72 -5.57 1.03
CA PRO A 227 -41.42 -6.83 0.88
C PRO A 227 -40.77 -7.72 -0.19
N ALA A 228 -40.59 -8.98 0.15
CA ALA A 228 -39.96 -9.99 -0.66
C ALA A 228 -40.84 -11.24 -0.73
N SER A 229 -40.76 -12.01 -1.82
CA SER A 229 -41.56 -13.23 -1.95
C SER A 229 -40.95 -14.27 -2.88
N ILE A 230 -41.25 -15.54 -2.61
CA ILE A 230 -40.88 -16.69 -3.42
C ILE A 230 -42.15 -17.37 -3.91
N PHE A 231 -42.23 -17.65 -5.20
CA PHE A 231 -43.37 -18.30 -5.83
C PHE A 231 -42.90 -19.28 -6.91
N LEU A 232 -43.50 -20.47 -6.97
CA LEU A 232 -43.37 -21.37 -8.12
C LEU A 232 -44.70 -21.34 -8.89
N PRO A 233 -44.74 -20.74 -10.10
CA PRO A 233 -45.91 -20.76 -10.96
C PRO A 233 -46.31 -22.18 -11.36
N ALA A 234 -47.61 -22.40 -11.58
CA ALA A 234 -48.13 -23.69 -12.01
C ALA A 234 -47.55 -24.12 -13.36
N GLY A 235 -47.16 -25.39 -13.46
CA GLY A 235 -46.79 -26.08 -14.70
C GLY A 235 -45.41 -25.79 -15.25
N LEU A 236 -44.55 -25.12 -14.49
CA LEU A 236 -43.14 -24.93 -14.85
C LEU A 236 -42.27 -26.16 -14.53
N ALA A 237 -42.69 -27.00 -13.58
CA ALA A 237 -42.05 -28.27 -13.26
C ALA A 237 -43.04 -29.43 -13.41
N ALA A 238 -42.55 -30.66 -13.64
CA ALA A 238 -43.38 -31.85 -13.87
C ALA A 238 -42.81 -33.11 -13.21
N ASP A 239 -43.68 -34.09 -12.94
CA ASP A 239 -43.29 -35.43 -12.50
C ASP A 239 -42.75 -36.29 -13.66
N LEU A 240 -42.34 -37.52 -13.34
CA LEU A 240 -41.93 -38.53 -14.35
C LEU A 240 -43.09 -39.01 -15.24
N GLY A 241 -44.35 -38.73 -14.85
CA GLY A 241 -45.55 -39.00 -15.63
C GLY A 241 -45.91 -37.90 -16.64
N GLY A 242 -45.21 -36.76 -16.63
CA GLY A 242 -45.48 -35.60 -17.49
C GLY A 242 -46.55 -34.65 -16.94
N ASN A 243 -47.03 -34.84 -15.71
CA ASN A 243 -48.01 -33.98 -15.07
C ASN A 243 -47.35 -32.71 -14.55
N SER A 244 -47.84 -31.57 -15.04
CA SER A 244 -47.44 -30.25 -14.59
C SER A 244 -47.80 -30.00 -13.12
N THR A 245 -46.85 -29.56 -12.31
CA THR A 245 -47.04 -29.10 -10.92
C THR A 245 -48.15 -28.05 -10.77
N LEU A 246 -48.88 -28.08 -9.66
CA LEU A 246 -49.70 -26.95 -9.21
C LEU A 246 -48.80 -25.82 -8.68
N ALA A 247 -49.32 -24.59 -8.63
CA ALA A 247 -48.55 -23.46 -8.10
C ALA A 247 -48.21 -23.67 -6.62
N VAL A 248 -47.00 -23.29 -6.21
CA VAL A 248 -46.53 -23.34 -4.82
C VAL A 248 -46.21 -21.93 -4.35
N GLY A 249 -46.81 -21.51 -3.23
CA GLY A 249 -46.69 -20.13 -2.74
C GLY A 249 -47.69 -19.15 -3.38
N PRO A 250 -47.47 -17.83 -3.24
CA PRO A 250 -46.26 -17.18 -2.74
C PRO A 250 -46.10 -17.31 -1.22
N ILE A 251 -44.86 -17.43 -0.76
CA ILE A 251 -44.48 -17.10 0.63
C ILE A 251 -43.82 -15.73 0.64
N THR A 252 -44.10 -14.92 1.66
CA THR A 252 -43.63 -13.54 1.77
C THR A 252 -42.73 -13.37 2.98
N THR A 253 -41.72 -12.51 2.84
CA THR A 253 -40.83 -12.07 3.91
C THR A 253 -40.57 -10.57 3.78
N ASN A 254 -39.91 -9.97 4.76
CA ASN A 254 -39.34 -8.63 4.63
C ASN A 254 -37.83 -8.75 4.40
N ALA A 255 -37.36 -8.35 3.23
CA ALA A 255 -35.93 -8.28 2.93
C ALA A 255 -35.34 -7.03 3.59
N VAL A 256 -34.20 -7.17 4.25
CA VAL A 256 -33.47 -6.07 4.89
C VAL A 256 -31.99 -6.15 4.52
N VAL A 257 -31.53 -5.23 3.67
CA VAL A 257 -30.13 -5.02 3.32
C VAL A 257 -29.51 -3.84 4.08
N SER A 258 -30.33 -2.97 4.69
CA SER A 258 -29.82 -1.87 5.50
C SER A 258 -29.11 -2.38 6.74
N ARG A 259 -27.94 -1.78 6.99
CA ARG A 259 -27.11 -2.03 8.16
C ARG A 259 -27.39 -0.99 9.25
N PRO A 260 -27.26 -1.35 10.54
CA PRO A 260 -27.25 -0.38 11.63
C PRO A 260 -26.21 0.73 11.44
N GLU A 261 -26.66 1.99 11.48
CA GLU A 261 -25.82 3.19 11.44
C GLU A 261 -25.75 3.81 12.84
N ILE A 262 -24.55 4.18 13.28
CA ILE A 262 -24.31 4.77 14.60
C ILE A 262 -24.35 6.30 14.45
N THR A 263 -25.22 6.97 15.21
CA THR A 263 -25.29 8.43 15.26
C THR A 263 -25.22 8.92 16.70
N LEU A 264 -24.31 9.84 16.99
CA LEU A 264 -24.18 10.43 18.31
C LEU A 264 -25.32 11.41 18.60
N ALA A 265 -26.06 11.17 19.69
CA ALA A 265 -27.33 11.84 19.97
C ALA A 265 -27.21 12.96 21.01
N SER A 266 -26.25 12.91 21.94
CA SER A 266 -26.06 13.97 22.95
C SER A 266 -24.78 13.79 23.78
N THR A 267 -24.12 14.91 24.05
CA THR A 267 -23.19 15.09 25.17
C THR A 267 -23.96 15.74 26.33
N GLN A 268 -24.18 15.01 27.43
CA GLN A 268 -24.59 15.64 28.68
C GLN A 268 -23.38 15.59 29.62
N VAL A 269 -22.61 16.68 29.64
CA VAL A 269 -21.51 16.87 30.60
C VAL A 269 -22.11 17.58 31.80
N ASN A 270 -22.56 16.84 32.80
CA ASN A 270 -22.92 17.43 34.08
C ASN A 270 -21.96 16.94 35.17
N GLY A 271 -21.06 17.84 35.56
CA GLY A 271 -20.40 17.84 36.86
C GLY A 271 -18.97 17.29 36.91
N PRO A 272 -18.21 17.65 37.97
CA PRO A 272 -16.80 17.27 38.13
C PRO A 272 -16.59 15.76 38.31
N VAL A 273 -17.62 15.02 38.74
CA VAL A 273 -17.55 13.57 39.03
C VAL A 273 -18.76 12.84 38.42
N GLY A 274 -18.50 11.90 37.52
CA GLY A 274 -19.51 11.08 36.82
C GLY A 274 -20.02 11.69 35.51
N ARG A 275 -19.33 11.40 34.40
CA ARG A 275 -19.70 11.90 33.06
C ARG A 275 -20.37 10.79 32.26
N SER A 276 -21.37 11.14 31.43
CA SER A 276 -22.06 10.16 30.59
C SER A 276 -22.28 10.61 29.14
N PHE A 277 -21.98 9.73 28.19
CA PHE A 277 -22.22 9.93 26.76
C PHE A 277 -23.34 9.02 26.29
N THR A 278 -24.21 9.51 25.41
CA THR A 278 -25.28 8.70 24.82
C THR A 278 -25.21 8.73 23.31
N PHE A 279 -25.23 7.55 22.69
CA PHE A 279 -25.32 7.39 21.23
C PHE A 279 -26.58 6.59 20.88
N ASP A 280 -27.17 6.92 19.74
CA ASP A 280 -28.33 6.25 19.18
C ASP A 280 -27.87 5.44 17.93
N ILE A 281 -28.49 4.28 17.72
CA ILE A 281 -28.31 3.46 16.53
C ILE A 281 -29.59 3.52 15.71
N THR A 282 -29.46 3.94 14.46
CA THR A 282 -30.60 4.24 13.59
C THR A 282 -30.56 3.43 12.29
N ARG A 283 -31.74 3.23 11.71
CA ARG A 283 -31.96 2.81 10.32
C ARG A 283 -31.61 3.96 9.39
N PRO A 284 -30.93 3.69 8.26
CA PRO A 284 -30.85 4.63 7.15
C PRO A 284 -32.28 5.13 6.81
N GLY A 285 -32.54 6.42 6.97
CA GLY A 285 -33.88 7.01 6.79
C GLY A 285 -34.68 7.29 8.08
N GLY A 286 -34.10 7.10 9.28
CA GLY A 286 -34.61 7.67 10.54
C GLY A 286 -35.48 6.77 11.42
N GLY A 287 -35.56 5.46 11.13
CA GLY A 287 -36.13 4.46 12.05
C GLY A 287 -35.13 4.07 13.15
N ARG A 288 -35.58 3.49 14.26
CA ARG A 288 -34.69 2.88 15.28
C ARG A 288 -34.69 1.36 15.08
N TYR A 289 -33.51 0.75 15.09
CA TYR A 289 -33.39 -0.72 15.17
C TYR A 289 -33.66 -1.17 16.60
N ARG A 290 -34.13 -2.40 16.77
CA ARG A 290 -34.01 -3.11 18.03
C ARG A 290 -32.69 -3.89 17.95
N ILE A 291 -31.76 -3.55 18.83
CA ILE A 291 -30.35 -3.94 18.71
C ILE A 291 -29.98 -4.88 19.85
N ASP A 292 -29.42 -6.03 19.52
CA ASP A 292 -28.70 -6.85 20.48
C ASP A 292 -27.28 -6.29 20.65
N GLY A 293 -27.01 -5.80 21.85
CA GLY A 293 -25.71 -5.24 22.22
C GLY A 293 -24.87 -6.22 23.05
N PRO A 294 -23.53 -6.12 22.98
CA PRO A 294 -22.65 -6.90 23.85
C PRO A 294 -22.80 -6.48 25.31
N ALA A 295 -22.45 -7.38 26.24
CA ALA A 295 -22.53 -7.15 27.68
C ALA A 295 -21.57 -6.05 28.18
N GLY A 296 -20.58 -5.67 27.37
CA GLY A 296 -19.61 -4.61 27.64
C GLY A 296 -19.50 -3.65 26.46
N PHE A 297 -18.72 -2.59 26.64
CA PHE A 297 -18.48 -1.61 25.60
C PHE A 297 -17.71 -2.24 24.41
N PRO A 298 -18.26 -2.20 23.17
CA PRO A 298 -17.66 -2.88 22.03
C PRO A 298 -16.68 -2.05 21.19
N GLY A 299 -16.41 -0.80 21.60
CA GLY A 299 -15.57 0.13 20.86
C GLY A 299 -14.25 0.45 21.56
N GLU A 300 -13.53 1.41 21.00
CA GLU A 300 -12.40 2.06 21.66
C GLU A 300 -12.81 3.46 22.12
N ILE A 301 -12.34 3.85 23.30
CA ILE A 301 -12.48 5.21 23.80
C ILE A 301 -11.14 5.66 24.40
N THR A 302 -10.65 6.82 23.97
CA THR A 302 -9.41 7.41 24.49
C THR A 302 -9.73 8.50 25.50
N ASN A 303 -8.79 8.74 26.42
CA ASN A 303 -8.90 9.77 27.47
C ASN A 303 -10.20 9.67 28.30
N PHE A 304 -10.79 8.48 28.40
CA PHE A 304 -12.00 8.22 29.17
C PHE A 304 -11.98 6.80 29.74
N SER A 305 -12.03 6.68 31.06
CA SER A 305 -12.16 5.41 31.76
C SER A 305 -13.64 5.07 31.93
N ILE A 306 -14.09 3.99 31.28
CA ILE A 306 -15.49 3.56 31.35
C ILE A 306 -15.76 2.92 32.71
N THR A 307 -16.70 3.48 33.46
CA THR A 307 -17.20 2.95 34.74
C THR A 307 -18.57 2.28 34.60
N GLY A 308 -19.28 2.51 33.48
CA GLY A 308 -20.55 1.85 33.20
C GLY A 308 -20.94 1.88 31.72
N PHE A 309 -21.60 0.81 31.26
CA PHE A 309 -22.21 0.74 29.93
C PHE A 309 -23.64 0.23 30.08
N ALA A 310 -24.61 1.03 29.66
CA ALA A 310 -26.03 0.71 29.73
C ALA A 310 -26.63 0.71 28.33
N SER A 311 -27.42 -0.31 28.01
CA SER A 311 -28.18 -0.38 26.76
C SER A 311 -29.67 -0.23 27.04
N ASN A 312 -30.37 0.44 26.12
CA ASN A 312 -31.80 0.36 25.97
C ASN A 312 -32.10 -0.21 24.57
N PRO A 313 -32.09 -1.55 24.43
CA PRO A 313 -32.26 -2.23 23.14
C PRO A 313 -33.54 -1.81 22.39
N ALA A 314 -34.64 -1.57 23.12
CA ALA A 314 -35.91 -1.16 22.54
C ALA A 314 -35.90 0.28 21.97
N ALA A 315 -34.94 1.10 22.40
CA ALA A 315 -34.76 2.46 21.93
C ALA A 315 -33.54 2.62 21.00
N GLY A 316 -32.78 1.55 20.73
CA GLY A 316 -31.51 1.64 20.00
C GLY A 316 -30.53 2.62 20.64
N ARG A 317 -30.59 2.81 21.97
CA ARG A 317 -29.85 3.85 22.69
C ARG A 317 -28.86 3.22 23.67
N PHE A 318 -27.65 3.74 23.69
CA PHE A 318 -26.58 3.27 24.57
C PHE A 318 -25.96 4.43 25.33
N THR A 319 -25.67 4.20 26.61
CA THR A 319 -25.08 5.19 27.51
C THR A 319 -23.78 4.64 28.08
N ILE A 320 -22.70 5.40 27.92
CA ILE A 320 -21.39 5.15 28.52
C ILE A 320 -21.26 6.11 29.70
N ALA A 321 -20.88 5.62 30.88
CA ALA A 321 -20.52 6.41 32.03
C ALA A 321 -19.03 6.22 32.36
N GLY A 322 -18.36 7.26 32.84
CA GLY A 322 -16.92 7.19 33.12
C GLY A 322 -16.29 8.48 33.62
N GLU A 323 -14.96 8.45 33.70
CA GLU A 323 -14.09 9.55 34.14
C GLU A 323 -13.09 9.89 33.04
N GLY A 324 -12.95 11.18 32.72
CA GLY A 324 -12.01 11.64 31.69
C GLY A 324 -10.58 11.71 32.22
N GLY A 325 -9.60 11.31 31.41
CA GLY A 325 -8.24 11.83 31.50
C GLY A 325 -8.19 13.14 30.72
N GLY A 326 -7.43 14.14 31.19
CA GLY A 326 -7.37 15.45 30.52
C GLY A 326 -7.08 15.34 29.01
N GLY A 327 -7.69 16.20 28.21
CA GLY A 327 -7.60 16.17 26.74
C GLY A 327 -8.87 15.69 26.02
N PRO A 328 -8.81 15.55 24.67
CA PRO A 328 -9.96 15.18 23.85
C PRO A 328 -10.34 13.72 24.03
N VAL A 329 -11.62 13.45 24.31
CA VAL A 329 -12.18 12.09 24.33
C VAL A 329 -12.62 11.70 22.93
N VAL A 330 -12.03 10.63 22.39
CA VAL A 330 -12.35 10.12 21.05
C VAL A 330 -12.97 8.74 21.17
N VAL A 331 -14.09 8.51 20.48
CA VAL A 331 -14.78 7.22 20.44
C VAL A 331 -14.80 6.65 19.03
N SER A 332 -14.57 5.34 18.90
CA SER A 332 -14.71 4.60 17.64
C SER A 332 -15.39 3.24 17.89
N PHE A 333 -16.03 2.70 16.85
CA PHE A 333 -16.64 1.37 16.90
C PHE A 333 -16.20 0.54 15.69
N PRO A 334 -15.78 -0.73 15.88
CA PRO A 334 -15.46 -1.60 14.77
C PRO A 334 -16.73 -2.03 14.00
N GLU A 335 -16.53 -2.57 12.80
CA GLU A 335 -17.59 -3.23 12.06
C GLU A 335 -18.18 -4.39 12.88
N GLY A 336 -19.52 -4.50 12.91
CA GLY A 336 -20.22 -5.55 13.67
C GLY A 336 -20.23 -5.36 15.18
N ALA A 337 -19.93 -4.15 15.68
CA ALA A 337 -20.10 -3.80 17.10
C ALA A 337 -21.55 -4.00 17.60
N PHE A 338 -22.54 -3.92 16.71
CA PHE A 338 -23.96 -4.09 17.01
C PHE A 338 -24.67 -4.91 15.93
N THR A 339 -25.72 -5.63 16.33
CA THR A 339 -26.52 -6.48 15.43
C THR A 339 -28.00 -6.11 15.50
N ASP A 340 -28.66 -6.01 14.34
CA ASP A 340 -30.12 -5.88 14.25
C ASP A 340 -30.78 -7.22 14.63
N ASP A 341 -31.66 -7.20 15.63
CA ASP A 341 -32.29 -8.42 16.15
C ASP A 341 -33.37 -8.99 15.22
N GLU A 342 -33.92 -8.17 14.30
CA GLU A 342 -34.91 -8.60 13.32
C GLU A 342 -34.28 -9.23 12.07
N SER A 343 -33.18 -8.65 11.56
CA SER A 343 -32.55 -9.09 10.31
C SER A 343 -31.22 -9.84 10.49
N GLY A 344 -30.56 -9.72 11.65
CA GLY A 344 -29.21 -10.23 11.87
C GLY A 344 -28.10 -9.42 11.21
N ASN A 345 -28.42 -8.26 10.60
CA ASN A 345 -27.43 -7.41 9.94
C ASN A 345 -26.47 -6.77 10.96
N LEU A 346 -25.17 -6.87 10.68
CA LEU A 346 -24.10 -6.26 11.46
C LEU A 346 -23.96 -4.76 11.16
N SER A 347 -23.70 -3.94 12.18
CA SER A 347 -23.46 -2.50 12.03
C SER A 347 -22.22 -2.20 11.18
N LEU A 348 -22.20 -1.04 10.52
CA LEU A 348 -20.98 -0.52 9.91
C LEU A 348 -19.99 -0.05 10.98
N ALA A 349 -18.71 0.04 10.62
CA ALA A 349 -17.71 0.68 11.47
C ALA A 349 -18.03 2.19 11.61
N PHE A 350 -17.79 2.75 12.79
CA PHE A 350 -17.93 4.18 13.06
C PHE A 350 -16.54 4.78 13.28
N ALA A 351 -16.17 5.72 12.42
CA ALA A 351 -14.88 6.38 12.45
C ALA A 351 -14.67 7.15 13.77
N PRO A 352 -13.41 7.34 14.21
CA PRO A 352 -13.12 8.09 15.43
C PRO A 352 -13.76 9.49 15.42
N LEU A 353 -14.57 9.79 16.44
CA LEU A 353 -15.16 11.13 16.65
C LEU A 353 -14.75 11.69 18.02
N GLU A 354 -14.28 12.94 18.03
CA GLU A 354 -14.01 13.71 19.24
C GLU A 354 -15.30 14.20 19.90
N LEU A 355 -15.50 13.89 21.18
CA LEU A 355 -16.72 14.16 21.94
C LEU A 355 -16.64 15.41 22.82
N ALA A 356 -15.47 15.67 23.45
CA ALA A 356 -15.23 16.80 24.34
C ALA A 356 -13.73 16.93 24.68
N ASN A 357 -13.27 18.15 24.99
CA ASN A 357 -11.96 18.43 25.59
C ASN A 357 -12.15 18.79 27.07
N PHE A 358 -11.59 18.01 27.99
CA PHE A 358 -11.77 18.23 29.43
C PHE A 358 -10.61 19.00 30.04
N ASP A 359 -10.95 20.08 30.75
CA ASP A 359 -10.06 20.82 31.64
C ASP A 359 -10.12 20.24 33.06
N LEU A 360 -8.96 19.85 33.59
CA LEU A 360 -8.76 19.24 34.90
C LEU A 360 -7.70 19.98 35.72
N THR A 361 -7.18 21.11 35.22
CA THR A 361 -6.18 21.89 35.96
C THR A 361 -6.87 22.71 37.02
N ALA A 362 -6.32 22.69 38.23
CA ALA A 362 -6.81 23.53 39.31
C ALA A 362 -6.17 24.92 39.19
N PRO A 363 -6.93 26.01 39.37
CA PRO A 363 -6.36 27.36 39.36
C PRO A 363 -5.35 27.55 40.49
N THR A 364 -4.22 28.20 40.18
CA THR A 364 -3.07 28.44 41.06
C THR A 364 -2.90 29.94 41.36
N PRO A 365 -3.10 30.37 42.62
CA PRO A 365 -2.86 31.76 43.01
C PRO A 365 -1.38 32.02 43.26
N THR A 366 -0.89 33.16 42.77
CA THR A 366 0.43 33.73 43.06
C THR A 366 0.25 35.08 43.76
N ILE A 367 1.05 35.34 44.80
CA ILE A 367 0.94 36.54 45.63
C ILE A 367 2.23 37.36 45.51
N THR A 368 2.11 38.62 45.11
CA THR A 368 3.21 39.60 45.09
C THR A 368 2.86 40.84 45.91
N PHE A 369 3.86 41.64 46.28
CA PHE A 369 3.68 42.83 47.11
C PHE A 369 4.30 44.06 46.44
N GLU A 370 3.57 45.17 46.45
CA GLU A 370 3.97 46.46 45.89
C GLU A 370 3.94 47.54 46.98
N GLY A 371 4.98 48.39 47.03
CA GLY A 371 5.03 49.55 47.93
C GLY A 371 5.30 49.22 49.40
N TYR A 372 6.04 48.14 49.69
CA TYR A 372 6.38 47.76 51.06
C TYR A 372 7.44 48.70 51.65
N ASP A 373 7.01 49.55 52.58
CA ASP A 373 7.85 50.18 53.61
C ASP A 373 7.25 49.84 54.99
N LEU A 374 8.07 49.76 56.03
CA LEU A 374 7.61 49.34 57.36
C LEU A 374 6.65 50.37 58.01
N GLU A 375 6.55 51.60 57.52
CA GLU A 375 5.78 52.65 58.18
C GLU A 375 4.38 52.86 57.56
N ASN A 376 4.07 52.23 56.42
CA ASN A 376 2.83 52.46 55.66
C ASN A 376 2.06 51.17 55.28
N THR A 377 0.78 51.36 54.91
CA THR A 377 -0.04 50.33 54.23
C THR A 377 0.51 50.07 52.83
N PHE A 378 0.69 48.80 52.47
CA PHE A 378 1.17 48.36 51.16
C PHE A 378 0.15 47.45 50.47
N THR A 379 0.33 47.16 49.18
CA THR A 379 -0.65 46.39 48.38
C THR A 379 -0.12 45.00 48.07
N ALA A 380 -0.90 43.97 48.37
CA ALA A 380 -0.69 42.62 47.85
C ALA A 380 -1.52 42.39 46.59
N ARG A 381 -0.87 41.91 45.52
CA ARG A 381 -1.49 41.54 44.24
C ARG A 381 -1.55 40.01 44.15
N ILE A 382 -2.74 39.49 43.89
CA ILE A 382 -3.03 38.06 43.79
C ILE A 382 -3.40 37.78 42.33
N THR A 383 -2.57 37.01 41.63
CA THR A 383 -2.75 36.65 40.23
C THR A 383 -2.99 35.14 40.11
N TRP A 384 -3.98 34.76 39.34
CA TRP A 384 -4.31 33.38 39.01
C TRP A 384 -3.77 33.04 37.63
N ASP A 385 -3.40 31.78 37.41
CA ASP A 385 -3.00 31.25 36.09
C ASP A 385 -4.19 31.07 35.13
N GLU A 386 -5.41 31.15 35.64
CA GLU A 386 -6.66 31.18 34.88
C GLU A 386 -7.75 32.00 35.59
N ASP A 387 -8.87 32.26 34.91
CA ASP A 387 -9.98 33.02 35.47
C ASP A 387 -10.72 32.21 36.54
N VAL A 388 -10.91 32.80 37.72
CA VAL A 388 -11.61 32.17 38.85
C VAL A 388 -12.89 32.90 39.25
N THR A 389 -13.80 32.13 39.84
CA THR A 389 -15.05 32.59 40.46
C THR A 389 -15.07 32.20 41.94
N GLY A 390 -15.81 32.97 42.75
CA GLY A 390 -16.00 32.67 44.17
C GLY A 390 -14.91 33.18 45.12
N PHE A 391 -13.81 33.75 44.63
CA PHE A 391 -12.75 34.31 45.48
C PHE A 391 -13.15 35.66 46.10
N GLU A 392 -13.19 35.72 47.42
CA GLU A 392 -13.59 36.88 48.21
C GLU A 392 -12.54 37.25 49.29
N ALA A 393 -12.65 38.44 49.89
CA ALA A 393 -11.71 38.91 50.92
C ALA A 393 -11.62 37.97 52.14
N GLY A 394 -12.69 37.23 52.44
CA GLY A 394 -12.75 36.27 53.56
C GLY A 394 -11.87 35.04 53.35
N ASP A 395 -11.44 34.78 52.12
CA ASP A 395 -10.60 33.65 51.76
C ASP A 395 -9.10 33.91 52.02
N ILE A 396 -8.76 35.15 52.41
CA ILE A 396 -7.39 35.59 52.73
C ILE A 396 -7.19 35.63 54.24
N THR A 397 -6.21 34.88 54.74
CA THR A 397 -5.86 34.84 56.17
C THR A 397 -4.56 35.60 56.46
N PRO A 398 -4.58 36.77 57.13
CA PRO A 398 -3.38 37.54 57.46
C PRO A 398 -2.66 37.04 58.73
N VAL A 399 -1.34 37.24 58.80
CA VAL A 399 -0.48 36.96 59.95
C VAL A 399 0.44 38.16 60.19
N ASN A 400 0.51 38.66 61.44
CA ASN A 400 1.18 39.92 61.79
C ASN A 400 0.77 41.14 60.95
N ALA A 401 -0.42 41.09 60.36
CA ALA A 401 -0.97 42.12 59.49
C ALA A 401 -2.48 42.25 59.69
N THR A 402 -3.02 43.41 59.30
CA THR A 402 -4.46 43.62 59.07
C THR A 402 -4.71 43.83 57.58
N LEU A 403 -5.83 43.31 57.07
CA LEU A 403 -6.25 43.54 55.68
C LEU A 403 -7.13 44.80 55.57
N GLY A 404 -6.92 45.57 54.51
CA GLY A 404 -7.65 46.79 54.17
C GLY A 404 -8.56 46.60 52.94
N ALA A 405 -8.53 47.55 52.00
CA ALA A 405 -9.37 47.50 50.81
C ALA A 405 -9.05 46.25 49.96
N PHE A 406 -10.08 45.47 49.61
CA PHE A 406 -10.02 44.35 48.67
C PHE A 406 -10.76 44.71 47.38
N ALA A 407 -10.14 44.46 46.23
CA ALA A 407 -10.73 44.73 44.92
C ALA A 407 -10.36 43.66 43.88
N ALA A 408 -11.35 43.21 43.12
CA ALA A 408 -11.14 42.44 41.90
C ALA A 408 -10.75 43.40 40.76
N VAL A 409 -9.63 43.13 40.10
CA VAL A 409 -9.18 43.86 38.91
C VAL A 409 -9.82 43.24 37.67
N ASN A 410 -9.80 41.91 37.60
CA ASN A 410 -10.48 41.07 36.63
C ASN A 410 -10.66 39.65 37.22
N ALA A 411 -11.13 38.67 36.43
CA ALA A 411 -11.42 37.32 36.93
C ALA A 411 -10.16 36.52 37.33
N SER A 412 -8.97 36.93 36.90
CA SER A 412 -7.67 36.30 37.23
C SER A 412 -6.76 37.20 38.06
N GLU A 413 -7.20 38.38 38.51
CA GLU A 413 -6.37 39.31 39.28
C GLU A 413 -7.14 40.09 40.34
N TYR A 414 -6.60 40.09 41.56
CA TYR A 414 -7.17 40.73 42.74
C TYR A 414 -6.10 41.51 43.50
N THR A 415 -6.52 42.53 44.25
CA THR A 415 -5.63 43.33 45.11
C THR A 415 -6.20 43.43 46.51
N VAL A 416 -5.33 43.43 47.51
CA VAL A 416 -5.68 43.67 48.91
C VAL A 416 -4.64 44.55 49.60
N GLU A 417 -5.08 45.57 50.32
CA GLU A 417 -4.19 46.37 51.17
C GLU A 417 -3.79 45.57 52.43
N VAL A 418 -2.52 45.68 52.82
CA VAL A 418 -1.94 45.00 53.96
C VAL A 418 -1.20 46.03 54.82
N THR A 419 -1.49 46.03 56.13
CA THR A 419 -0.81 46.89 57.11
C THR A 419 -0.12 46.03 58.15
N ALA A 420 1.19 46.21 58.34
CA ALA A 420 1.97 45.49 59.36
C ALA A 420 1.57 45.93 60.78
N ILE A 421 1.53 44.97 61.73
CA ILE A 421 1.19 45.26 63.14
C ILE A 421 2.47 45.49 63.98
N ASP A 422 3.56 44.78 63.68
CA ASP A 422 4.84 44.83 64.39
C ASP A 422 5.98 45.04 63.38
N LEU A 423 6.77 46.10 63.58
CA LEU A 423 7.88 46.48 62.68
C LEU A 423 9.14 45.64 62.87
N SER A 424 9.15 44.73 63.85
CA SER A 424 10.26 43.81 64.11
C SER A 424 10.10 42.44 63.45
N THR A 425 8.92 42.12 62.87
CA THR A 425 8.66 40.85 62.17
C THR A 425 7.83 41.07 60.89
N ALA A 426 8.14 40.37 59.79
CA ALA A 426 7.45 40.58 58.52
C ALA A 426 5.98 40.07 58.56
N PRO A 427 5.00 40.80 57.98
CA PRO A 427 3.63 40.33 57.81
C PRO A 427 3.53 39.21 56.77
N SER A 428 2.45 38.42 56.74
CA SER A 428 2.15 37.49 55.62
C SER A 428 0.65 37.29 55.41
N ILE A 429 0.25 36.82 54.22
CA ILE A 429 -1.14 36.47 53.87
C ILE A 429 -1.20 35.06 53.25
N ASN A 430 -2.30 34.34 53.50
CA ASN A 430 -2.52 32.97 53.03
C ASN A 430 -3.85 32.83 52.29
N ILE A 431 -3.88 32.00 51.25
CA ILE A 431 -5.07 31.57 50.52
C ILE A 431 -5.20 30.05 50.69
N ALA A 432 -6.35 29.57 51.16
CA ALA A 432 -6.62 28.15 51.38
C ALA A 432 -6.97 27.43 50.06
N PRO A 433 -6.86 26.08 49.99
CA PRO A 433 -7.37 25.35 48.82
C PRO A 433 -8.91 25.30 48.83
N ASN A 434 -9.53 25.19 47.65
CA ASN A 434 -10.99 25.08 47.44
C ASN A 434 -11.82 26.28 47.91
N VAL A 435 -11.26 27.49 47.80
CA VAL A 435 -11.95 28.76 48.06
C VAL A 435 -12.39 29.47 46.78
N ALA A 436 -11.81 29.11 45.63
CA ALA A 436 -12.13 29.65 44.32
C ALA A 436 -12.20 28.52 43.29
N THR A 437 -13.06 28.66 42.28
CA THR A 437 -13.25 27.69 41.20
C THR A 437 -13.11 28.32 39.83
N ASP A 438 -12.47 27.62 38.90
CA ASP A 438 -12.42 28.02 37.49
C ASP A 438 -13.79 27.84 36.79
N LEU A 439 -13.82 28.04 35.46
CA LEU A 439 -15.03 27.82 34.66
C LEU A 439 -15.37 26.32 34.47
N ALA A 440 -14.37 25.44 34.56
CA ALA A 440 -14.52 23.98 34.45
C ALA A 440 -15.00 23.33 35.77
N GLY A 441 -15.06 24.11 36.86
CA GLY A 441 -15.44 23.68 38.20
C GLY A 441 -14.31 23.05 39.01
N ASN A 442 -13.05 23.26 38.64
CA ASN A 442 -11.91 22.82 39.43
C ASN A 442 -11.63 23.80 40.57
N ASP A 443 -11.45 23.27 41.78
CA ASP A 443 -11.12 24.01 43.00
C ASP A 443 -9.65 24.43 43.03
N ASN A 444 -9.34 25.63 43.53
CA ASN A 444 -7.98 26.14 43.57
C ASN A 444 -7.03 25.41 44.55
N VAL A 445 -5.73 25.53 44.28
CA VAL A 445 -4.66 25.16 45.22
C VAL A 445 -4.31 26.29 46.19
N ALA A 446 -3.67 25.95 47.32
CA ALA A 446 -3.31 26.91 48.37
C ALA A 446 -2.08 27.77 48.00
N ALA A 447 -2.00 28.99 48.54
CA ALA A 447 -0.84 29.87 48.41
C ALA A 447 -0.50 30.65 49.70
N ASN A 448 0.78 31.00 49.88
CA ASN A 448 1.29 31.86 50.96
C ASN A 448 2.15 32.97 50.37
N GLY A 449 1.95 34.20 50.83
CA GLY A 449 2.74 35.37 50.44
C GLY A 449 3.37 36.04 51.67
N VAL A 450 4.69 36.20 51.65
CA VAL A 450 5.47 37.01 52.60
C VAL A 450 6.14 38.13 51.80
N PRO A 451 5.98 39.42 52.14
CA PRO A 451 6.71 40.48 51.49
C PRO A 451 8.20 40.33 51.82
N PRO A 452 9.10 40.77 50.91
CA PRO A 452 10.52 40.86 51.24
C PRO A 452 10.67 41.73 52.50
N GLY A 453 11.44 41.25 53.48
CA GLY A 453 11.62 41.96 54.75
C GLY A 453 12.20 43.37 54.58
N PRO A 454 12.21 44.19 55.65
CA PRO A 454 12.96 45.44 55.65
C PRO A 454 14.42 45.13 55.32
N ASP A 455 15.08 45.95 54.50
CA ASP A 455 16.48 45.70 54.22
C ASP A 455 17.27 45.78 55.55
N GLY A 456 18.07 44.75 55.83
CA GLY A 456 18.97 44.71 56.98
C GLY A 456 20.36 45.20 56.61
N THR A 457 20.45 46.02 55.56
CA THR A 457 21.70 46.51 55.00
C THR A 457 22.05 47.83 55.65
N ALA A 458 23.22 47.89 56.26
CA ALA A 458 23.72 49.12 56.86
C ALA A 458 23.79 50.28 55.84
N PRO A 459 23.65 51.54 56.29
CA PRO A 459 23.75 52.71 55.42
C PRO A 459 25.08 52.77 54.67
N THR A 460 25.01 53.02 53.36
CA THR A 460 26.17 53.11 52.47
C THR A 460 26.56 54.56 52.25
N LEU A 461 27.45 55.08 53.10
CA LEU A 461 27.95 56.44 52.98
C LEU A 461 28.91 56.59 51.80
N SER A 462 28.60 57.55 50.91
CA SER A 462 29.46 58.10 49.87
C SER A 462 29.90 59.52 50.23
N ILE A 463 31.18 59.84 50.03
CA ILE A 463 31.75 61.18 50.20
C ILE A 463 32.20 61.68 48.83
N ILE A 464 31.54 62.73 48.33
CA ILE A 464 31.69 63.26 46.96
C ILE A 464 32.21 64.70 47.05
N GLY A 465 32.97 65.16 46.06
CA GLY A 465 33.39 66.57 45.93
C GLY A 465 34.89 66.81 46.15
N LEU A 466 35.67 65.77 46.46
CA LEU A 466 37.13 65.82 46.32
C LEU A 466 37.52 65.80 44.83
N PRO A 467 38.65 66.44 44.45
CA PRO A 467 39.20 66.30 43.09
C PRO A 467 39.48 64.83 42.80
N THR A 468 39.04 64.33 41.65
CA THR A 468 39.19 62.92 41.28
C THR A 468 40.50 62.65 40.53
N ASP A 469 40.98 63.66 39.81
CA ASP A 469 42.17 63.57 38.95
C ASP A 469 43.39 64.22 39.62
N GLY A 470 43.38 64.25 40.96
CA GLY A 470 44.37 64.94 41.77
C GLY A 470 44.28 66.47 41.69
N PHE A 471 45.29 67.13 42.23
CA PHE A 471 45.38 68.60 42.25
C PHE A 471 46.85 69.05 42.24
N GLY A 472 47.12 70.17 41.58
CA GLY A 472 48.45 70.77 41.47
C GLY A 472 48.78 71.85 42.52
N GLY A 473 47.83 72.22 43.40
CA GLY A 473 48.02 73.28 44.40
C GLY A 473 46.81 73.57 45.32
N PRO A 474 46.89 74.61 46.18
CA PRO A 474 45.82 74.96 47.13
C PRO A 474 44.51 75.36 46.45
N GLN A 475 43.37 74.82 46.92
CA GLN A 475 42.03 75.08 46.38
C GLN A 475 40.92 74.77 47.41
N THR A 476 39.70 75.28 47.19
CA THR A 476 38.51 75.01 48.04
C THR A 476 37.49 74.18 47.25
N VAL A 477 36.91 73.15 47.89
CA VAL A 477 35.90 72.25 47.29
C VAL A 477 34.71 72.02 48.22
N THR A 478 33.52 71.78 47.66
CA THR A 478 32.31 71.43 48.44
C THR A 478 32.17 69.91 48.52
N LEU A 479 32.16 69.35 49.73
CA LEU A 479 31.88 67.94 49.99
C LEU A 479 30.38 67.66 50.14
N THR A 480 29.94 66.49 49.66
CA THR A 480 28.62 65.91 49.87
C THR A 480 28.74 64.52 50.49
N PHE A 481 28.02 64.27 51.58
CA PHE A 481 27.90 63.01 52.29
C PHE A 481 26.51 62.44 52.00
N ASP A 482 26.41 61.37 51.22
CA ASP A 482 25.14 60.69 50.87
C ASP A 482 25.14 59.29 51.46
N PHE A 483 24.23 59.02 52.39
CA PHE A 483 24.13 57.73 53.07
C PHE A 483 23.38 56.66 52.26
N GLY A 484 22.85 57.00 51.08
CA GLY A 484 22.07 56.09 50.23
C GLY A 484 20.64 55.85 50.75
N GLU A 485 20.44 56.03 52.04
CA GLU A 485 19.16 55.96 52.73
C GLU A 485 19.06 57.03 53.84
N ARG A 486 17.89 57.13 54.47
CA ARG A 486 17.70 58.05 55.60
C ARG A 486 18.35 57.45 56.84
N VAL A 487 19.18 58.25 57.51
CA VAL A 487 19.93 57.84 58.70
C VAL A 487 19.65 58.74 59.91
N LEU A 488 19.92 58.21 61.10
CA LEU A 488 19.80 58.93 62.38
C LEU A 488 21.18 59.18 62.99
N GLY A 489 21.43 60.38 63.51
CA GLY A 489 22.55 60.67 64.44
C GLY A 489 23.80 61.38 63.89
N PHE A 490 23.83 61.80 62.62
CA PHE A 490 25.04 62.38 62.00
C PHE A 490 25.40 63.80 62.50
N GLU A 491 26.65 64.01 62.94
CA GLU A 491 27.17 65.27 63.47
C GLU A 491 28.57 65.62 62.91
N ASN A 492 28.96 66.91 62.99
CA ASN A 492 30.28 67.39 62.51
C ASN A 492 31.48 66.68 63.15
N SER A 493 31.34 66.18 64.39
CA SER A 493 32.39 65.47 65.12
C SER A 493 32.67 64.07 64.58
N ASP A 494 31.78 63.53 63.75
CA ASP A 494 31.92 62.20 63.17
C ASP A 494 32.88 62.20 61.97
N ILE A 495 33.34 63.39 61.54
CA ILE A 495 34.17 63.60 60.34
C ILE A 495 35.60 64.01 60.75
N ALA A 496 36.62 63.30 60.27
CA ALA A 496 38.04 63.62 60.42
C ALA A 496 38.68 63.99 59.07
N VAL A 497 39.51 65.05 59.04
CA VAL A 497 40.16 65.54 57.81
C VAL A 497 41.67 65.71 57.97
N THR A 498 42.43 65.30 56.96
CA THR A 498 43.89 65.48 56.80
C THR A 498 44.21 66.18 55.48
N GLY A 499 45.25 67.02 55.42
CA GLY A 499 45.63 67.76 54.18
C GLY A 499 44.77 68.99 53.86
N GLY A 500 43.71 69.24 54.64
CA GLY A 500 42.82 70.39 54.51
C GLY A 500 42.08 70.74 55.80
N THR A 501 41.16 71.70 55.72
CA THR A 501 40.29 72.14 56.83
C THR A 501 38.82 72.15 56.42
N LEU A 502 37.94 71.49 57.19
CA LEU A 502 36.49 71.34 56.91
C LEU A 502 35.63 72.40 57.62
N GLY A 503 34.60 72.89 56.94
CA GLY A 503 33.54 73.74 57.47
C GLY A 503 32.40 72.98 58.19
N ALA A 504 31.29 73.68 58.47
CA ALA A 504 30.11 73.10 59.11
C ALA A 504 29.27 72.26 58.11
N ILE A 505 28.67 71.16 58.58
CA ILE A 505 27.74 70.35 57.79
C ILE A 505 26.35 70.97 57.74
N SER A 506 25.64 70.79 56.64
CA SER A 506 24.24 71.21 56.46
C SER A 506 23.49 70.24 55.53
N GLY A 507 22.16 70.09 55.66
CA GLY A 507 21.40 69.17 54.81
C GLY A 507 20.21 68.50 55.50
N GLY A 508 19.88 67.29 55.07
CA GLY A 508 18.78 66.45 55.59
C GLY A 508 19.23 65.01 55.83
N PRO A 509 18.39 64.14 56.43
CA PRO A 509 18.85 62.92 57.08
C PRO A 509 19.42 61.84 56.14
N GLN A 510 19.45 62.05 54.82
CA GLN A 510 20.14 61.18 53.86
C GLN A 510 21.38 61.86 53.24
N VAL A 511 21.32 63.17 52.96
CA VAL A 511 22.38 63.92 52.25
C VAL A 511 22.77 65.18 53.01
N TRP A 512 24.07 65.33 53.26
CA TRP A 512 24.69 66.46 53.95
C TRP A 512 25.83 67.07 53.13
N THR A 513 26.15 68.35 53.32
CA THR A 513 27.23 69.03 52.60
C THR A 513 28.11 69.88 53.53
N ALA A 514 29.39 70.05 53.19
CA ALA A 514 30.35 70.92 53.89
C ALA A 514 31.49 71.41 52.97
N GLU A 515 32.00 72.64 53.18
CA GLU A 515 33.16 73.16 52.43
C GLU A 515 34.49 72.62 52.99
N LEU A 516 35.45 72.29 52.11
CA LEU A 516 36.80 71.81 52.44
C LEU A 516 37.86 72.68 51.75
N ASP A 517 38.74 73.31 52.54
CA ASP A 517 39.91 74.03 52.04
C ASP A 517 41.16 73.13 52.01
N ILE A 518 41.74 72.88 50.84
CA ILE A 518 42.97 72.08 50.62
C ILE A 518 44.19 73.00 50.71
N LEU A 519 45.17 72.65 51.56
CA LEU A 519 46.21 73.59 52.02
C LEU A 519 47.55 73.55 51.25
N GLY A 520 47.77 72.64 50.30
CA GLY A 520 49.07 72.48 49.64
C GLY A 520 49.09 71.41 48.54
N THR A 521 50.26 70.85 48.25
CA THR A 521 50.51 69.79 47.23
C THR A 521 50.69 68.40 47.87
N GLN A 522 50.03 68.15 49.00
CA GLN A 522 50.06 66.85 49.69
C GLN A 522 48.66 66.28 49.73
N ASP A 523 48.53 64.96 49.66
CA ASP A 523 47.26 64.23 49.68
C ASP A 523 46.30 64.72 50.78
N VAL A 524 45.03 64.83 50.42
CA VAL A 524 43.92 65.18 51.31
C VAL A 524 43.07 63.95 51.58
N SER A 525 42.56 63.79 52.80
CA SER A 525 41.62 62.71 53.14
C SER A 525 40.56 63.14 54.14
N VAL A 526 39.37 62.57 54.00
CA VAL A 526 38.17 62.80 54.80
C VAL A 526 37.64 61.43 55.24
N THR A 527 37.36 61.25 56.53
CA THR A 527 36.91 59.98 57.11
C THR A 527 35.65 60.19 57.95
N VAL A 528 34.65 59.33 57.79
CA VAL A 528 33.50 59.20 58.70
C VAL A 528 33.57 57.85 59.40
N ALA A 529 33.53 57.84 60.72
CA ALA A 529 33.72 56.64 61.53
C ALA A 529 32.56 55.63 61.39
N ALA A 530 32.83 54.35 61.66
CA ALA A 530 31.80 53.32 61.76
C ALA A 530 30.87 53.59 62.95
N GLY A 531 29.56 53.40 62.75
CA GLY A 531 28.53 53.64 63.77
C GLY A 531 28.27 55.11 64.07
N ALA A 532 28.69 56.02 63.20
CA ALA A 532 28.31 57.43 63.25
C ALA A 532 26.79 57.61 63.06
N VAL A 533 26.13 56.72 62.32
CA VAL A 533 24.69 56.77 62.05
C VAL A 533 24.03 55.38 62.07
N LEU A 534 22.69 55.34 62.22
CA LEU A 534 21.85 54.13 62.21
C LEU A 534 20.74 54.21 61.14
N ASP A 535 20.37 53.07 60.53
CA ASP A 535 19.19 52.90 59.65
C ASP A 535 17.88 52.64 60.43
N ALA A 536 16.77 52.40 59.71
CA ALA A 536 15.46 52.05 60.27
C ALA A 536 15.41 50.65 60.92
N SER A 537 16.29 49.74 60.50
CA SER A 537 16.48 48.39 61.04
C SER A 537 17.41 48.38 62.29
N GLY A 538 17.99 49.53 62.66
CA GLY A 538 18.94 49.70 63.76
C GLY A 538 20.39 49.31 63.44
N THR A 539 20.74 49.14 62.16
CA THR A 539 22.07 48.76 61.70
C THR A 539 22.99 49.98 61.56
N PRO A 540 24.25 49.94 62.07
CA PRO A 540 25.19 51.05 61.98
C PRO A 540 25.93 51.14 60.64
N ASN A 541 26.25 52.35 60.18
CA ASN A 541 27.11 52.53 59.00
C ASN A 541 28.53 51.98 59.21
N ALA A 542 29.18 51.55 58.12
CA ALA A 542 30.61 51.26 58.11
C ALA A 542 31.45 52.56 58.06
N GLU A 543 32.73 52.46 58.42
CA GLU A 543 33.67 53.57 58.23
C GLU A 543 33.88 53.84 56.73
N THR A 544 33.71 55.10 56.31
CA THR A 544 33.97 55.53 54.93
C THR A 544 35.11 56.55 54.92
N ARG A 545 36.07 56.37 54.00
CA ARG A 545 37.14 57.31 53.73
C ARG A 545 37.12 57.73 52.26
N ALA A 546 37.33 59.01 52.01
CA ALA A 546 37.62 59.53 50.67
C ALA A 546 38.90 60.36 50.74
N GLY A 547 39.69 60.33 49.68
CA GLY A 547 40.91 61.12 49.58
C GLY A 547 41.22 61.47 48.13
N SER A 548 42.04 62.49 47.96
CA SER A 548 42.60 62.90 46.66
C SER A 548 44.10 63.02 46.83
N ALA A 549 44.86 62.49 45.88
CA ALA A 549 46.30 62.63 45.83
C ALA A 549 46.72 63.96 45.17
N ALA A 550 47.94 64.42 45.42
CA ALA A 550 48.56 65.43 44.57
C ALA A 550 49.05 64.78 43.26
N ASP A 551 48.84 65.44 42.13
CA ASP A 551 49.23 64.91 40.80
C ASP A 551 50.50 65.61 40.28
N ALA A 552 51.45 64.80 39.80
CA ALA A 552 52.75 65.22 39.28
C ALA A 552 53.20 64.38 38.06
N ASP A 553 52.37 63.46 37.57
CA ASP A 553 52.72 62.58 36.46
C ASP A 553 52.29 63.20 35.12
N PRO A 554 53.15 63.22 34.09
CA PRO A 554 52.80 63.78 32.79
C PRO A 554 51.92 62.84 31.94
N PRO A 555 51.01 63.37 31.10
CA PRO A 555 50.14 62.56 30.26
C PRO A 555 50.94 61.75 29.21
N THR A 556 50.69 60.45 29.16
CA THR A 556 51.21 59.56 28.12
C THR A 556 50.25 59.46 26.94
N VAL A 557 50.72 59.08 25.75
CA VAL A 557 49.92 58.98 24.53
C VAL A 557 49.89 57.53 24.05
N GLN A 558 48.77 57.12 23.48
CA GLN A 558 48.56 55.87 22.76
C GLN A 558 47.91 56.18 21.40
N ILE A 559 48.29 55.45 20.36
CA ILE A 559 47.68 55.54 19.03
C ILE A 559 47.10 54.17 18.67
N THR A 560 45.82 54.12 18.30
CA THR A 560 45.06 52.92 17.90
C THR A 560 44.22 53.21 16.65
N GLY A 561 43.41 52.26 16.17
CA GLY A 561 42.51 52.47 15.02
C GLY A 561 43.11 52.11 13.66
N ALA A 562 44.39 51.73 13.60
CA ALA A 562 44.99 51.24 12.37
C ALA A 562 44.24 49.98 11.86
N PRO A 563 43.73 49.97 10.60
CA PRO A 563 43.01 48.83 10.07
C PRO A 563 43.96 47.65 9.80
N GLY A 564 43.44 46.43 9.89
CA GLY A 564 43.95 45.34 9.07
C GLY A 564 43.66 45.69 7.61
N PHE A 565 44.68 46.15 6.90
CA PHE A 565 44.71 46.70 5.54
C PHE A 565 43.93 45.87 4.48
N PRO A 566 43.48 46.45 3.32
CA PRO A 566 43.63 47.83 2.82
C PRO A 566 42.52 48.76 3.24
N GLY A 567 42.76 49.57 4.27
CA GLY A 567 42.00 50.79 4.49
C GLY A 567 42.90 51.97 4.15
N ASP A 568 42.76 52.54 2.96
CA ASP A 568 43.28 53.88 2.65
C ASP A 568 42.12 54.68 2.04
N PRO A 569 41.68 55.81 2.63
CA PRO A 569 42.14 56.37 3.89
C PRO A 569 41.70 55.54 5.11
N TYR A 570 42.38 55.69 6.25
CA TYR A 570 42.00 55.06 7.51
C TYR A 570 42.02 56.04 8.68
N THR A 571 41.34 55.68 9.77
CA THR A 571 41.22 56.54 10.96
C THR A 571 42.17 56.07 12.04
N LEU A 572 42.92 56.98 12.67
CA LEU A 572 43.66 56.71 13.89
C LEU A 572 42.98 57.41 15.06
N ASP A 573 42.86 56.67 16.16
CA ASP A 573 42.46 57.19 17.45
C ASP A 573 43.71 57.48 18.29
N ILE A 574 43.85 58.73 18.72
CA ILE A 574 44.88 59.20 19.63
C ILE A 574 44.25 59.30 21.01
N LEU A 575 44.81 58.58 21.98
CA LEU A 575 44.33 58.52 23.35
C LEU A 575 45.45 58.95 24.30
N PHE A 576 45.25 60.04 25.02
CA PHE A 576 46.09 60.41 26.16
C PHE A 576 45.66 59.59 27.39
N SER A 577 46.58 59.35 28.33
CA SER A 577 46.28 58.64 29.59
C SER A 577 45.30 59.40 30.50
N GLU A 578 45.05 60.67 30.22
CA GLU A 578 44.16 61.57 30.93
C GLU A 578 43.72 62.74 30.02
N PRO A 579 42.70 63.53 30.39
CA PRO A 579 42.27 64.68 29.62
C PRO A 579 43.35 65.75 29.51
N VAL A 580 43.70 66.13 28.29
CA VAL A 580 44.68 67.18 28.02
C VAL A 580 44.03 68.40 27.35
N ALA A 581 44.53 69.58 27.67
CA ALA A 581 44.19 70.85 27.07
C ALA A 581 45.21 71.23 25.97
N GLY A 582 44.73 71.93 24.95
CA GLY A 582 45.58 72.63 23.97
C GLY A 582 46.09 71.82 22.77
N PHE A 583 45.77 70.52 22.67
CA PHE A 583 46.19 69.67 21.54
C PHE A 583 45.40 69.96 20.26
N VAL A 584 46.09 70.25 19.15
CA VAL A 584 45.49 70.60 17.85
C VAL A 584 46.15 69.86 16.67
N LEU A 585 45.52 69.89 15.49
CA LEU A 585 46.05 69.22 14.27
C LEU A 585 47.50 69.64 13.90
N GLY A 586 47.90 70.89 14.19
CA GLY A 586 49.25 71.37 13.91
C GLY A 586 50.35 70.70 14.75
N ASP A 587 49.98 70.00 15.82
CA ASP A 587 50.90 69.31 16.71
C ASP A 587 51.26 67.91 16.22
N ILE A 588 50.58 67.41 15.18
CA ILE A 588 50.79 66.07 14.61
C ILE A 588 51.79 66.15 13.45
N GLN A 589 52.82 65.31 13.48
CA GLN A 589 53.79 65.18 12.39
C GLN A 589 53.53 63.89 11.59
N ALA A 590 53.57 63.95 10.27
CA ALA A 590 53.39 62.78 9.41
C ALA A 590 54.46 62.71 8.31
N SER A 591 54.90 61.49 7.97
CA SER A 591 55.87 61.22 6.92
C SER A 591 55.33 60.18 5.94
N GLY A 592 55.30 60.49 4.63
CA GLY A 592 54.76 59.60 3.60
C GLY A 592 53.24 59.41 3.65
N ALA A 593 52.53 60.25 4.41
CA ALA A 593 51.08 60.29 4.52
C ALA A 593 50.61 61.71 4.81
N ALA A 594 49.35 62.01 4.47
CA ALA A 594 48.63 63.21 4.88
C ALA A 594 47.69 62.90 6.05
N VAL A 595 47.53 63.85 6.96
CA VAL A 595 46.58 63.77 8.08
C VAL A 595 45.48 64.81 7.91
N SER A 596 44.23 64.39 8.01
CA SER A 596 43.02 65.22 7.91
C SER A 596 41.99 64.90 9.00
N ASP A 597 40.86 65.60 8.98
CA ASP A 597 39.66 65.29 9.77
C ASP A 597 39.89 65.15 11.29
N PHE A 598 40.77 66.00 11.83
CA PHE A 598 41.04 66.09 13.26
C PHE A 598 39.76 66.40 14.04
N THR A 599 39.39 65.48 14.91
CA THR A 599 38.19 65.55 15.73
C THR A 599 38.55 65.37 17.19
N ASN A 600 38.23 66.36 18.02
CA ASN A 600 38.16 66.18 19.47
C ASN A 600 36.88 65.40 19.78
N THR A 601 37.03 64.14 20.22
CA THR A 601 35.89 63.22 20.39
C THR A 601 35.12 63.46 21.69
N CYS A 602 35.70 64.20 22.64
CA CYS A 602 35.04 64.62 23.87
C CYS A 602 34.06 65.80 23.65
N GLY A 603 34.10 66.45 22.49
CA GLY A 603 33.25 67.59 22.14
C GLY A 603 33.58 68.90 22.87
N SER A 604 34.57 68.90 23.76
CA SER A 604 35.05 70.07 24.49
C SER A 604 36.53 69.90 24.89
N ASP A 605 37.18 71.00 25.27
CA ASP A 605 38.57 71.06 25.77
C ASP A 605 38.52 71.29 27.29
N PRO A 606 39.26 70.54 28.15
CA PRO A 606 40.24 69.47 27.87
C PRO A 606 39.62 68.15 27.37
N CYS A 607 40.39 67.35 26.63
CA CYS A 607 39.98 66.05 26.10
C CYS A 607 41.10 65.01 26.10
N ALA A 608 40.76 63.74 26.38
CA ALA A 608 41.72 62.64 26.35
C ALA A 608 41.79 61.93 24.99
N SER A 609 40.77 62.06 24.13
CA SER A 609 40.64 61.24 22.92
C SER A 609 40.37 62.06 21.66
N PHE A 610 41.19 61.83 20.65
CA PHE A 610 41.14 62.53 19.38
C PHE A 610 41.14 61.52 18.24
N SER A 611 40.52 61.87 17.13
CA SER A 611 40.50 61.04 15.93
C SER A 611 41.06 61.83 14.77
N ILE A 612 41.85 61.17 13.91
CA ILE A 612 42.39 61.72 12.68
C ILE A 612 42.19 60.74 11.53
N VAL A 613 42.11 61.25 10.31
CA VAL A 613 42.17 60.42 9.10
C VAL A 613 43.56 60.50 8.50
N VAL A 614 44.15 59.35 8.22
CA VAL A 614 45.45 59.21 7.56
C VAL A 614 45.22 58.72 6.13
N THR A 615 45.83 59.39 5.17
CA THR A 615 45.86 58.99 3.76
C THR A 615 47.31 58.78 3.35
N ALA A 616 47.69 57.54 3.04
CA ALA A 616 49.05 57.24 2.65
C ALA A 616 49.33 57.73 1.21
N GLU A 617 50.59 58.07 0.91
CA GLU A 617 50.99 58.26 -0.49
C GLU A 617 50.94 56.90 -1.21
N ALA A 618 50.53 56.88 -2.49
CA ALA A 618 50.28 55.64 -3.25
C ALA A 618 51.48 54.69 -3.32
N ASP A 619 52.71 55.20 -3.24
CA ASP A 619 53.96 54.45 -3.21
C ASP A 619 54.49 54.16 -1.78
N ARG A 620 53.75 54.57 -0.75
CA ARG A 620 54.15 54.48 0.68
C ARG A 620 53.08 53.89 1.61
N LEU A 621 52.13 53.13 1.06
CA LEU A 621 51.07 52.42 1.80
C LEU A 621 51.59 51.61 3.01
N PHE A 622 52.84 51.11 2.97
CA PHE A 622 53.46 50.33 4.05
C PHE A 622 54.71 50.98 4.69
N THR A 623 55.04 52.25 4.39
CA THR A 623 56.26 52.92 4.91
C THR A 623 56.04 54.35 5.39
N HIS A 624 54.80 54.70 5.72
CA HIS A 624 54.43 55.99 6.29
C HIS A 624 54.46 55.96 7.82
N ALA A 625 54.48 57.13 8.47
CA ALA A 625 54.51 57.27 9.92
C ALA A 625 53.72 58.50 10.40
N VAL A 626 53.22 58.43 11.63
CA VAL A 626 52.55 59.53 12.35
C VAL A 626 53.15 59.67 13.74
N ASP A 627 53.54 60.87 14.13
CA ASP A 627 54.21 61.18 15.40
C ASP A 627 53.50 62.30 16.17
N ILE A 628 53.43 62.13 17.49
CA ILE A 628 52.95 63.10 18.48
C ILE A 628 54.16 63.54 19.33
N PRO A 629 54.64 64.79 19.21
CA PRO A 629 55.77 65.29 20.00
C PRO A 629 55.42 65.46 21.49
N ALA A 630 56.45 65.60 22.33
CA ALA A 630 56.28 65.94 23.75
C ALA A 630 55.97 67.44 23.93
N GLY A 631 55.18 67.78 24.96
CA GLY A 631 54.85 69.16 25.35
C GLY A 631 53.90 69.89 24.41
N VAL A 632 53.11 69.16 23.63
CA VAL A 632 52.06 69.72 22.75
C VAL A 632 50.69 69.75 23.42
N ALA A 633 50.52 69.07 24.55
CA ALA A 633 49.28 69.03 25.32
C ALA A 633 49.58 68.98 26.84
N GLN A 634 48.67 69.52 27.67
CA GLN A 634 48.84 69.59 29.13
C GLN A 634 47.62 69.06 29.89
N ASP A 635 47.81 68.38 31.02
CA ASP A 635 46.70 67.93 31.88
C ASP A 635 46.10 69.05 32.75
N ALA A 636 45.15 68.69 33.63
CA ALA A 636 44.51 69.62 34.57
C ALA A 636 45.47 70.10 35.69
N ALA A 637 46.49 69.31 36.03
CA ALA A 637 47.56 69.66 36.97
C ALA A 637 48.67 70.51 36.30
N SER A 638 48.56 70.78 34.99
CA SER A 638 49.51 71.50 34.14
C SER A 638 50.83 70.77 33.84
N ASN A 639 50.84 69.43 33.82
CA ASN A 639 52.00 68.66 33.33
C ASN A 639 51.95 68.47 31.80
N ASP A 640 53.10 68.49 31.13
CA ASP A 640 53.25 68.36 29.66
C ASP A 640 53.26 66.89 29.19
N ASN A 641 52.67 66.57 28.03
CA ASN A 641 52.63 65.19 27.50
C ASN A 641 53.99 64.64 27.05
N LEU A 642 54.13 63.31 27.09
CA LEU A 642 55.25 62.57 26.48
C LEU A 642 55.03 62.30 24.97
N ALA A 643 56.11 62.09 24.22
CA ALA A 643 56.06 61.82 22.78
C ALA A 643 55.71 60.35 22.44
N LEU A 644 55.03 60.10 21.31
CA LEU A 644 54.75 58.76 20.76
C LEU A 644 54.75 58.77 19.21
N GLY A 645 55.22 57.69 18.57
CA GLY A 645 55.15 57.49 17.12
C GLY A 645 54.42 56.20 16.72
N PHE A 646 53.84 56.17 15.52
CA PHE A 646 53.13 55.05 14.90
C PHE A 646 53.68 54.75 13.49
N ALA A 647 53.83 53.46 13.16
CA ALA A 647 54.11 52.95 11.83
C ALA A 647 53.28 51.68 11.54
N PRO A 648 52.86 51.43 10.28
CA PRO A 648 52.09 50.24 9.90
C PRO A 648 52.96 48.96 9.95
N PRO A 649 52.34 47.76 10.04
CA PRO A 649 53.06 46.47 10.02
C PRO A 649 53.81 46.22 8.71
N SER A 650 54.92 45.47 8.77
CA SER A 650 55.75 45.10 7.62
C SER A 650 55.29 43.80 6.93
N PRO A 651 55.47 43.63 5.60
CA PRO A 651 55.16 42.38 4.88
C PRO A 651 55.95 41.15 5.40
N ASP A 652 55.32 39.98 5.44
CA ASP A 652 55.97 38.70 5.84
C ASP A 652 56.47 37.86 4.64
N GLY A 653 55.91 38.07 3.45
CA GLY A 653 56.41 37.58 2.16
C GLY A 653 55.99 36.15 1.79
N THR A 654 54.92 35.61 2.38
CA THR A 654 54.37 34.29 2.02
C THR A 654 53.03 34.42 1.31
N ALA A 655 52.88 33.83 0.12
CA ALA A 655 51.61 33.87 -0.62
C ALA A 655 50.54 32.94 0.00
N ALA A 656 49.29 33.40 0.06
CA ALA A 656 48.15 32.59 0.48
C ALA A 656 47.92 31.37 -0.44
N LEU A 657 47.58 30.24 0.17
CA LEU A 657 47.39 28.94 -0.51
C LEU A 657 45.91 28.52 -0.44
N PRO A 658 45.11 28.72 -1.51
CA PRO A 658 43.72 28.30 -1.50
C PRO A 658 43.60 26.76 -1.43
N VAL A 659 42.78 26.29 -0.50
CA VAL A 659 42.38 24.89 -0.37
C VAL A 659 40.90 24.76 -0.73
N ILE A 660 40.59 23.96 -1.75
CA ILE A 660 39.23 23.68 -2.20
C ILE A 660 38.78 22.35 -1.58
N THR A 661 37.61 22.33 -0.95
CA THR A 661 36.99 21.13 -0.37
C THR A 661 35.51 21.06 -0.72
N GLY A 662 34.89 19.88 -0.60
CA GLY A 662 33.45 19.68 -0.86
C GLY A 662 33.08 19.36 -2.31
N VAL A 663 34.05 19.22 -3.22
CA VAL A 663 33.83 18.67 -4.56
C VAL A 663 33.58 17.15 -4.41
N PRO A 664 32.48 16.59 -4.96
CA PRO A 664 32.22 15.15 -4.91
C PRO A 664 33.38 14.35 -5.53
N GLU A 665 33.89 13.33 -4.83
CA GLU A 665 35.01 12.52 -5.36
C GLU A 665 34.59 11.64 -6.55
N GLY A 666 33.31 11.23 -6.62
CA GLY A 666 32.74 10.43 -7.71
C GLY A 666 31.24 10.62 -7.87
N PHE A 667 30.74 10.59 -9.11
CA PHE A 667 29.32 10.71 -9.44
C PHE A 667 28.98 10.05 -10.79
N THR A 668 27.76 9.53 -10.94
CA THR A 668 27.26 8.89 -12.18
C THR A 668 26.09 9.66 -12.80
N GLY A 669 25.72 10.82 -12.25
CA GLY A 669 24.65 11.68 -12.72
C GLY A 669 24.70 13.08 -12.07
N PRO A 670 23.70 13.93 -12.33
CA PRO A 670 23.66 15.29 -11.79
C PRO A 670 23.70 15.30 -10.26
N VAL A 671 24.57 16.12 -9.67
CA VAL A 671 24.72 16.22 -8.21
C VAL A 671 25.01 17.66 -7.80
N SER A 672 24.44 18.09 -6.68
CA SER A 672 24.78 19.36 -6.04
C SER A 672 25.57 19.15 -4.75
N ALA A 673 26.58 19.98 -4.53
CA ALA A 673 27.45 19.92 -3.35
C ALA A 673 27.89 21.32 -2.92
N THR A 674 28.01 21.55 -1.61
CA THR A 674 28.59 22.80 -1.10
C THR A 674 30.10 22.69 -1.12
N ILE A 675 30.76 23.57 -1.86
CA ILE A 675 32.22 23.70 -1.85
C ILE A 675 32.67 24.79 -0.87
N THR A 676 33.84 24.60 -0.28
CA THR A 676 34.52 25.58 0.56
C THR A 676 35.91 25.87 0.01
N ILE A 677 36.24 27.15 -0.12
CA ILE A 677 37.56 27.66 -0.52
C ILE A 677 38.13 28.38 0.72
N ASP A 678 39.22 27.86 1.28
CA ASP A 678 39.93 28.46 2.42
C ASP A 678 41.33 28.89 1.97
N PHE A 679 41.60 30.20 2.02
CA PHE A 679 42.92 30.76 1.67
C PHE A 679 43.95 30.62 2.80
N GLY A 680 43.54 30.19 4.00
CA GLY A 680 44.37 30.12 5.20
C GLY A 680 44.60 31.46 5.88
N GLU A 681 44.41 32.57 5.15
CA GLU A 681 44.45 33.95 5.61
C GLU A 681 43.51 34.85 4.77
N PRO A 682 43.17 36.06 5.25
CA PRO A 682 42.36 37.01 4.47
C PRO A 682 43.01 37.39 3.12
N VAL A 683 42.23 37.38 2.05
CA VAL A 683 42.65 37.86 0.72
C VAL A 683 41.77 39.00 0.20
N VAL A 684 42.30 39.75 -0.76
CA VAL A 684 41.66 40.90 -1.43
C VAL A 684 41.54 40.61 -2.92
N GLY A 685 40.45 41.09 -3.53
CA GLY A 685 40.24 41.03 -4.98
C GLY A 685 39.62 39.74 -5.50
N PHE A 686 39.32 38.77 -4.61
CA PHE A 686 38.64 37.53 -4.97
C PHE A 686 37.13 37.71 -5.10
N ASP A 687 36.55 37.24 -6.20
CA ASP A 687 35.10 37.09 -6.38
C ASP A 687 34.73 35.81 -7.15
N GLY A 688 33.43 35.62 -7.41
CA GLY A 688 32.92 34.43 -8.08
C GLY A 688 33.39 34.25 -9.54
N THR A 689 33.90 35.31 -10.19
CA THR A 689 34.45 35.24 -11.54
C THR A 689 35.86 34.67 -11.60
N ASP A 690 36.54 34.61 -10.45
CA ASP A 690 37.87 34.01 -10.32
C ASP A 690 37.85 32.47 -10.21
N VAL A 691 36.66 31.89 -10.06
CA VAL A 691 36.45 30.43 -10.03
C VAL A 691 36.01 29.94 -11.39
N THR A 692 36.79 29.06 -12.00
CA THR A 692 36.43 28.37 -13.24
C THR A 692 35.92 26.97 -12.93
N ILE A 693 34.72 26.66 -13.43
CA ILE A 693 34.09 25.35 -13.33
C ILE A 693 33.99 24.73 -14.73
N THR A 694 34.45 23.48 -14.86
CA THR A 694 34.13 22.59 -16.00
C THR A 694 33.23 21.47 -15.49
N GLY A 695 32.28 20.99 -16.30
CA GLY A 695 31.36 19.91 -15.90
C GLY A 695 30.28 20.31 -14.89
N GLY A 696 29.98 21.61 -14.78
CA GLY A 696 29.01 22.12 -13.81
C GLY A 696 28.89 23.64 -13.79
N THR A 697 28.15 24.15 -12.80
CA THR A 697 28.00 25.58 -12.50
C THR A 697 28.19 25.82 -11.01
N LEU A 698 28.61 27.04 -10.63
CA LEU A 698 28.75 27.45 -9.24
C LEU A 698 27.76 28.57 -8.93
N GLY A 699 27.02 28.41 -7.83
CA GLY A 699 26.14 29.44 -7.29
C GLY A 699 26.91 30.64 -6.73
N ALA A 700 26.17 31.60 -6.15
CA ALA A 700 26.79 32.76 -5.55
C ALA A 700 27.71 32.36 -4.38
N LEU A 701 28.94 32.89 -4.38
CA LEU A 701 29.84 32.73 -3.25
C LEU A 701 29.38 33.60 -2.07
N THR A 702 29.42 33.03 -0.87
CA THR A 702 29.13 33.70 0.40
C THR A 702 30.25 33.43 1.41
N GLY A 703 30.48 34.35 2.34
CA GLY A 703 31.59 34.30 3.29
C GLY A 703 32.39 35.60 3.27
N GLY A 704 33.70 35.49 3.47
CA GLY A 704 34.60 36.64 3.45
C GLY A 704 35.97 36.31 4.01
N PRO A 705 36.89 37.28 3.92
CA PRO A 705 37.97 37.32 2.94
C PRO A 705 38.91 36.10 2.95
N GLN A 706 38.86 35.24 3.96
CA GLN A 706 39.65 34.01 4.05
C GLN A 706 38.87 32.79 3.55
N ILE A 707 37.59 32.65 3.93
CA ILE A 707 36.77 31.47 3.65
C ILE A 707 35.57 31.87 2.81
N TRP A 708 35.40 31.18 1.69
CA TRP A 708 34.31 31.35 0.74
C TRP A 708 33.58 30.02 0.54
N THR A 709 32.25 30.08 0.48
CA THR A 709 31.40 28.91 0.30
C THR A 709 30.42 29.14 -0.84
N GLY A 710 30.14 28.11 -1.63
CA GLY A 710 29.21 28.17 -2.75
C GLY A 710 28.61 26.81 -3.09
N GLU A 711 27.48 26.81 -3.77
CA GLU A 711 26.81 25.58 -4.23
C GLU A 711 27.28 25.20 -5.63
N LEU A 712 28.02 24.10 -5.75
CA LEU A 712 28.41 23.49 -7.01
C LEU A 712 27.26 22.61 -7.51
N SER A 713 26.81 22.82 -8.75
CA SER A 713 25.86 21.94 -9.46
C SER A 713 26.57 21.29 -10.64
N VAL A 714 26.83 19.99 -10.52
CA VAL A 714 27.51 19.16 -11.53
C VAL A 714 26.49 18.62 -12.52
N THR A 715 26.82 18.66 -13.82
CA THR A 715 25.93 18.22 -14.91
C THR A 715 25.80 16.70 -15.00
N GLY A 716 26.81 15.96 -14.57
CA GLY A 716 26.76 14.50 -14.49
C GLY A 716 27.06 13.78 -15.81
N ASP A 717 27.74 14.44 -16.75
CA ASP A 717 28.07 13.92 -18.09
C ASP A 717 29.59 13.96 -18.40
N ALA A 718 30.38 14.56 -17.51
CA ALA A 718 31.84 14.64 -17.56
C ALA A 718 32.42 14.98 -16.17
N ASP A 719 33.76 14.88 -16.03
CA ASP A 719 34.46 15.30 -14.81
C ASP A 719 34.14 16.76 -14.43
N ALA A 720 33.92 16.98 -13.14
CA ALA A 720 33.71 18.30 -12.58
C ALA A 720 35.04 18.86 -12.07
N VAL A 721 35.55 19.91 -12.70
CA VAL A 721 36.81 20.55 -12.29
C VAL A 721 36.50 21.92 -11.71
N VAL A 722 36.86 22.13 -10.45
CA VAL A 722 36.83 23.44 -9.78
C VAL A 722 38.24 23.97 -9.71
N SER A 723 38.49 25.13 -10.30
CA SER A 723 39.84 25.71 -10.36
C SER A 723 39.84 27.20 -10.05
N ILE A 724 40.92 27.64 -9.39
CA ILE A 724 41.25 29.02 -9.05
C ILE A 724 42.63 29.29 -9.67
N ALA A 725 42.73 30.33 -10.49
CA ALA A 725 43.97 30.69 -11.15
C ALA A 725 45.01 31.29 -10.17
N GLU A 726 46.29 31.24 -10.55
CA GLU A 726 47.33 32.01 -9.85
C GLU A 726 46.98 33.51 -9.96
N ALA A 727 47.22 34.26 -8.88
CA ALA A 727 46.89 35.69 -8.77
C ALA A 727 45.40 36.04 -8.92
N ALA A 728 44.50 35.06 -8.74
CA ALA A 728 43.06 35.28 -8.58
C ALA A 728 42.73 36.22 -7.41
N ALA A 729 43.58 36.22 -6.38
CA ALA A 729 43.50 37.17 -5.29
C ALA A 729 44.90 37.62 -4.88
N GLN A 730 44.96 38.55 -3.93
CA GLN A 730 46.20 38.96 -3.26
C GLN A 730 46.02 38.82 -1.75
N ASP A 731 47.06 38.41 -1.04
CA ASP A 731 47.05 38.47 0.43
C ASP A 731 47.03 39.92 0.93
N VAL A 732 46.90 40.10 2.26
CA VAL A 732 46.89 41.43 2.91
C VAL A 732 48.19 42.22 2.75
N THR A 733 49.25 41.59 2.23
CA THR A 733 50.56 42.21 1.95
C THR A 733 50.79 42.52 0.47
N GLY A 734 49.83 42.14 -0.41
CA GLY A 734 49.88 42.34 -1.85
C GLY A 734 50.58 41.22 -2.62
N THR A 735 50.92 40.09 -1.98
CA THR A 735 51.48 38.93 -2.69
C THR A 735 50.36 38.17 -3.41
N PRO A 736 50.52 37.81 -4.71
CA PRO A 736 49.50 37.06 -5.44
C PRO A 736 49.29 35.65 -4.87
N THR A 737 48.04 35.18 -4.82
CA THR A 737 47.72 33.82 -4.34
C THR A 737 48.18 32.75 -5.31
N ALA A 738 48.49 31.56 -4.78
CA ALA A 738 48.76 30.39 -5.62
C ALA A 738 47.48 29.87 -6.31
N ALA A 739 47.66 29.09 -7.39
CA ALA A 739 46.56 28.37 -8.03
C ALA A 739 46.11 27.16 -7.21
N ALA A 740 44.83 26.78 -7.32
CA ALA A 740 44.28 25.55 -6.77
C ALA A 740 43.32 24.89 -7.77
N SER A 741 43.25 23.56 -7.76
CA SER A 741 42.30 22.80 -8.57
C SER A 741 41.93 21.51 -7.87
N VAL A 742 40.66 21.14 -7.94
CA VAL A 742 40.13 19.85 -7.48
C VAL A 742 39.20 19.29 -8.55
N THR A 743 39.31 17.99 -8.80
CA THR A 743 38.49 17.28 -9.79
C THR A 743 37.64 16.24 -9.08
N GLY A 744 36.34 16.26 -9.35
CA GLY A 744 35.43 15.15 -9.09
C GLY A 744 35.30 14.28 -10.33
N ALA A 745 35.49 12.97 -10.18
CA ALA A 745 35.50 12.04 -11.31
C ALA A 745 34.08 11.62 -11.71
N PHE A 746 33.78 11.69 -13.00
CA PHE A 746 32.57 11.06 -13.53
C PHE A 746 32.79 9.55 -13.64
N GLY A 747 31.94 8.76 -12.97
CA GLY A 747 31.98 7.31 -12.95
C GLY A 747 31.45 6.67 -14.24
N SER A 748 32.02 7.02 -15.39
CA SER A 748 31.55 6.53 -16.70
C SER A 748 31.55 5.01 -16.81
N SER A 749 32.56 4.36 -16.21
CA SER A 749 32.68 2.90 -16.19
C SER A 749 31.57 2.22 -15.39
N ASP A 750 31.26 2.76 -14.20
CA ASP A 750 30.21 2.20 -13.34
C ASP A 750 28.82 2.39 -13.98
N LEU A 751 28.58 3.58 -14.57
CA LEU A 751 27.34 3.85 -15.30
C LEU A 751 27.19 2.95 -16.53
N ALA A 752 28.24 2.82 -17.36
CA ALA A 752 28.22 1.94 -18.52
C ALA A 752 28.01 0.48 -18.12
N ALA A 753 28.68 0.01 -17.05
CA ALA A 753 28.50 -1.34 -16.55
C ALA A 753 27.04 -1.60 -16.13
N GLU A 754 26.38 -0.65 -15.44
CA GLU A 754 24.97 -0.78 -15.07
C GLU A 754 24.06 -0.90 -16.29
N LEU A 755 24.14 0.06 -17.22
CA LEU A 755 23.26 0.11 -18.40
C LEU A 755 23.43 -1.12 -19.31
N ILE A 756 24.67 -1.60 -19.50
CA ILE A 756 24.95 -2.82 -20.27
C ILE A 756 24.27 -4.04 -19.62
N ARG A 757 24.30 -4.11 -18.29
CA ARG A 757 23.72 -5.21 -17.53
C ARG A 757 22.21 -5.26 -17.67
N GLU A 758 21.56 -4.11 -17.57
CA GLU A 758 20.12 -3.97 -17.75
C GLU A 758 19.71 -4.35 -19.17
N PHE A 759 20.43 -3.87 -20.18
CA PHE A 759 20.20 -4.22 -21.58
C PHE A 759 20.37 -5.72 -21.86
N MET A 760 21.45 -6.34 -21.36
CA MET A 760 21.65 -7.80 -21.50
C MET A 760 20.55 -8.60 -20.79
N SER A 761 20.06 -8.14 -19.64
CA SER A 761 18.93 -8.75 -18.92
C SER A 761 17.64 -8.67 -19.71
N ALA A 762 17.28 -7.48 -20.17
CA ALA A 762 16.05 -7.24 -20.92
C ALA A 762 16.05 -7.98 -22.27
N ARG A 763 17.18 -7.97 -22.99
CA ARG A 763 17.37 -8.72 -24.23
C ARG A 763 17.32 -10.24 -24.00
N SER A 764 17.88 -10.75 -22.91
CA SER A 764 17.83 -12.17 -22.55
C SER A 764 16.40 -12.65 -22.30
N ALA A 765 15.60 -11.84 -21.59
CA ALA A 765 14.17 -12.13 -21.39
C ALA A 765 13.40 -12.12 -22.72
N ALA A 766 13.63 -11.12 -23.58
CA ALA A 766 13.02 -11.04 -24.90
C ALA A 766 13.41 -12.21 -25.82
N LEU A 767 14.67 -12.65 -25.75
CA LEU A 767 15.17 -13.82 -26.46
C LEU A 767 14.46 -15.12 -26.05
N LEU A 768 14.28 -15.34 -24.75
CA LEU A 768 13.57 -16.52 -24.22
C LEU A 768 12.09 -16.50 -24.64
N GLY A 769 11.42 -15.36 -24.49
CA GLY A 769 10.01 -15.20 -24.87
C GLY A 769 9.76 -15.34 -26.37
N SER A 770 10.77 -15.04 -27.21
CA SER A 770 10.66 -15.09 -28.68
C SER A 770 11.10 -16.43 -29.28
N GLN A 771 11.25 -17.51 -28.51
CA GLN A 771 11.73 -18.77 -29.08
C GLN A 771 10.67 -19.47 -29.96
N PRO A 772 10.97 -19.81 -31.23
CA PRO A 772 10.00 -20.50 -32.08
C PRO A 772 9.77 -21.95 -31.60
N SER A 773 8.54 -22.45 -31.77
CA SER A 773 8.21 -23.83 -31.42
C SER A 773 8.76 -24.82 -32.45
N VAL A 774 9.63 -25.73 -32.00
CA VAL A 774 10.15 -26.84 -32.84
C VAL A 774 9.33 -28.12 -32.69
N ARG A 775 8.55 -28.26 -31.61
CA ARG A 775 7.58 -29.34 -31.44
C ARG A 775 6.47 -29.33 -32.49
N GLY A 776 6.08 -28.13 -32.95
CA GLY A 776 5.05 -27.96 -33.98
C GLY A 776 5.34 -28.75 -35.26
N PHE A 777 6.62 -29.06 -35.54
CA PHE A 777 7.02 -29.89 -36.67
C PHE A 777 6.59 -31.35 -36.56
N LEU A 778 6.47 -31.90 -35.34
CA LEU A 778 5.99 -33.26 -35.10
C LEU A 778 4.48 -33.38 -35.28
N THR A 779 3.74 -32.37 -34.81
CA THR A 779 2.28 -32.34 -34.79
C THR A 779 1.67 -31.81 -36.09
N GLY A 780 2.49 -31.24 -36.98
CA GLY A 780 2.03 -30.66 -38.25
C GLY A 780 1.27 -29.35 -38.08
N GLN A 781 1.49 -28.63 -36.97
CA GLN A 781 0.84 -27.33 -36.76
C GLN A 781 1.34 -26.31 -37.80
N SER A 782 0.40 -25.73 -38.54
CA SER A 782 0.67 -24.73 -39.59
C SER A 782 1.03 -23.36 -39.02
N ALA A 783 1.70 -22.57 -39.87
CA ALA A 783 2.08 -21.17 -39.67
C ALA A 783 1.12 -20.36 -38.77
N THR A 784 1.60 -19.99 -37.59
CA THR A 784 0.93 -19.06 -36.68
C THR A 784 1.45 -17.65 -36.94
N GLY A 785 0.53 -16.70 -37.13
CA GLY A 785 0.81 -15.28 -37.03
C GLY A 785 0.15 -14.72 -35.77
N ALA A 786 0.87 -14.55 -34.66
CA ALA A 786 0.32 -13.97 -33.43
C ALA A 786 0.69 -12.49 -33.33
N LEU A 787 -0.26 -11.64 -32.96
CA LEU A 787 -0.03 -10.26 -32.55
C LEU A 787 -0.55 -10.12 -31.11
N GLU A 788 0.35 -9.90 -30.16
CA GLU A 788 0.02 -9.63 -28.76
C GLU A 788 0.21 -8.15 -28.46
N VAL A 789 -0.77 -7.50 -27.83
CA VAL A 789 -0.67 -6.08 -27.46
C VAL A 789 -1.20 -5.87 -26.05
N THR A 790 -0.34 -5.30 -25.21
CA THR A 790 -0.61 -4.92 -23.82
C THR A 790 -0.26 -3.45 -23.61
N ARG A 791 -0.39 -2.90 -22.39
CA ARG A 791 0.18 -1.58 -22.09
C ARG A 791 1.69 -1.73 -21.93
N GLY A 792 2.46 -1.10 -22.81
CA GLY A 792 3.92 -1.08 -22.75
C GLY A 792 4.61 -2.27 -23.42
N GLN A 793 3.93 -3.40 -23.66
CA GLN A 793 4.54 -4.59 -24.29
C GLN A 793 3.70 -5.19 -25.42
N GLY A 794 4.33 -5.73 -26.47
CA GLY A 794 3.64 -6.51 -27.50
C GLY A 794 4.57 -7.41 -28.31
N THR A 795 4.01 -8.36 -29.07
CA THR A 795 4.75 -9.33 -29.88
C THR A 795 4.14 -9.54 -31.26
N ILE A 796 4.94 -9.88 -32.28
CA ILE A 796 4.55 -10.27 -33.63
C ILE A 796 5.30 -11.54 -34.00
N SER A 797 4.60 -12.65 -34.27
CA SER A 797 5.19 -13.91 -34.73
C SER A 797 4.78 -14.24 -36.16
N LEU A 798 5.68 -14.84 -36.95
CA LEU A 798 5.42 -15.35 -38.30
C LEU A 798 6.30 -16.58 -38.56
N GLN A 799 5.72 -17.77 -38.79
CA GLN A 799 6.48 -19.00 -39.01
C GLN A 799 6.03 -19.75 -40.29
N THR A 800 6.94 -20.43 -40.99
CA THR A 800 6.61 -21.29 -42.15
C THR A 800 6.18 -22.71 -41.72
N GLY A 801 5.23 -23.34 -42.43
CA GLY A 801 4.43 -24.51 -42.00
C GLY A 801 5.11 -25.82 -41.53
N GLY A 802 4.30 -26.64 -40.83
CA GLY A 802 4.72 -27.58 -39.78
C GLY A 802 5.27 -28.96 -40.15
N ARG A 803 5.78 -29.23 -41.36
CA ARG A 803 6.61 -30.46 -41.60
C ARG A 803 7.71 -30.26 -42.64
N ALA A 804 7.93 -29.03 -43.12
CA ALA A 804 8.95 -28.76 -44.10
C ALA A 804 10.34 -29.01 -43.49
N PRO A 805 11.27 -29.68 -44.20
CA PRO A 805 12.63 -29.93 -43.69
C PRO A 805 13.45 -28.65 -43.53
N VAL A 806 12.98 -27.53 -44.10
CA VAL A 806 13.54 -26.19 -43.96
C VAL A 806 12.41 -25.26 -43.57
N TRP A 807 12.65 -24.41 -42.58
CA TRP A 807 11.67 -23.48 -42.05
C TRP A 807 12.31 -22.14 -41.67
N ALA A 808 11.49 -21.10 -41.60
CA ALA A 808 11.84 -19.78 -41.11
C ALA A 808 10.79 -19.31 -40.09
N ALA A 809 11.24 -18.50 -39.13
CA ALA A 809 10.37 -17.76 -38.21
C ALA A 809 10.87 -16.32 -38.07
N LEU A 810 9.97 -15.39 -37.81
CA LEU A 810 10.25 -14.01 -37.44
C LEU A 810 9.41 -13.66 -36.23
N GLU A 811 10.05 -13.15 -35.20
CA GLU A 811 9.48 -12.73 -33.93
C GLU A 811 9.89 -11.28 -33.71
N ALA A 812 9.00 -10.41 -33.28
CA ALA A 812 9.34 -9.06 -32.85
C ALA A 812 8.59 -8.75 -31.56
N SER A 813 9.21 -8.01 -30.66
CA SER A 813 8.59 -7.59 -29.40
C SER A 813 9.06 -6.20 -29.01
N TRP A 814 8.19 -5.45 -28.35
CA TRP A 814 8.55 -4.21 -27.67
C TRP A 814 8.10 -4.32 -26.21
N SER A 815 8.79 -3.66 -25.28
CA SER A 815 8.48 -3.65 -23.85
C SER A 815 9.00 -2.37 -23.18
N GLU A 816 8.29 -1.86 -22.18
CA GLU A 816 8.72 -0.74 -21.34
C GLU A 816 8.96 -1.28 -19.91
N LEU A 817 10.15 -1.05 -19.35
CA LEU A 817 10.57 -1.52 -18.03
C LEU A 817 11.16 -0.33 -17.26
N GLU A 818 10.47 0.10 -16.20
CA GLU A 818 10.75 1.35 -15.49
C GLU A 818 10.70 2.59 -16.42
N GLU A 819 11.82 3.28 -16.63
CA GLU A 819 11.95 4.42 -17.57
C GLU A 819 12.57 4.00 -18.93
N ALA A 820 12.99 2.73 -19.07
CA ALA A 820 13.66 2.20 -20.25
C ALA A 820 12.69 1.49 -21.23
N GLU A 821 12.70 1.91 -22.50
CA GLU A 821 11.97 1.25 -23.60
C GLU A 821 12.89 0.26 -24.33
N LEU A 822 12.48 -1.00 -24.51
CA LEU A 822 13.19 -2.03 -25.30
C LEU A 822 12.39 -2.44 -26.55
N ASN A 823 13.02 -2.38 -27.71
CA ASN A 823 12.55 -2.94 -28.98
C ASN A 823 13.45 -4.12 -29.38
N TYR A 824 12.84 -5.27 -29.69
CA TYR A 824 13.55 -6.52 -29.99
C TYR A 824 12.94 -7.21 -31.22
N ALA A 825 13.77 -7.83 -32.05
CA ALA A 825 13.33 -8.67 -33.16
C ALA A 825 14.27 -9.85 -33.36
N LEU A 826 13.73 -11.03 -33.62
CA LEU A 826 14.44 -12.28 -33.82
C LEU A 826 13.97 -12.97 -35.10
N ALA A 827 14.89 -13.16 -36.04
CA ALA A 827 14.71 -14.02 -37.21
C ALA A 827 15.36 -15.37 -36.97
N THR A 828 14.64 -16.46 -37.24
CA THR A 828 15.16 -17.83 -37.14
C THR A 828 15.08 -18.54 -38.49
N LEU A 829 16.15 -19.23 -38.86
CA LEU A 829 16.21 -20.16 -39.98
C LEU A 829 16.60 -21.54 -39.45
N GLY A 830 15.82 -22.56 -39.76
CA GLY A 830 16.08 -23.92 -39.30
C GLY A 830 15.97 -24.96 -40.41
N ALA A 831 16.73 -26.03 -40.23
CA ALA A 831 16.63 -27.23 -41.07
C ALA A 831 16.70 -28.47 -40.19
N HIS A 832 15.92 -29.51 -40.51
CA HIS A 832 15.95 -30.79 -39.79
C HIS A 832 15.87 -31.99 -40.73
N THR A 833 16.29 -33.12 -40.18
CA THR A 833 16.04 -34.45 -40.75
C THR A 833 15.23 -35.28 -39.78
N TRP A 834 14.42 -36.19 -40.31
CA TRP A 834 13.60 -37.12 -39.55
C TRP A 834 14.42 -38.37 -39.22
N LEU A 835 14.56 -38.68 -37.93
CA LEU A 835 15.17 -39.92 -37.43
C LEU A 835 14.18 -41.08 -37.43
N SER A 836 12.89 -40.77 -37.25
CA SER A 836 11.74 -41.67 -37.37
C SER A 836 10.50 -40.86 -37.74
N GLU A 837 9.33 -41.50 -37.88
CA GLU A 837 8.07 -40.77 -38.09
C GLU A 837 7.68 -39.86 -36.90
N GLN A 838 8.33 -40.07 -35.74
CA GLN A 838 8.02 -39.40 -34.47
C GLN A 838 9.23 -38.67 -33.86
N ALA A 839 10.36 -38.57 -34.57
CA ALA A 839 11.56 -37.90 -34.04
C ALA A 839 12.33 -37.19 -35.14
N LEU A 840 12.78 -35.98 -34.86
CA LEU A 840 13.62 -35.16 -35.73
C LEU A 840 14.80 -34.57 -34.97
N VAL A 841 15.87 -34.29 -35.72
CA VAL A 841 17.02 -33.53 -35.26
C VAL A 841 17.39 -32.52 -36.33
N GLY A 842 17.77 -31.31 -35.92
CA GLY A 842 18.07 -30.23 -36.83
C GLY A 842 19.10 -29.26 -36.29
N VAL A 843 19.40 -28.27 -37.12
CA VAL A 843 20.23 -27.11 -36.78
C VAL A 843 19.45 -25.85 -37.08
N MET A 844 19.63 -24.83 -36.25
CA MET A 844 19.05 -23.51 -36.48
C MET A 844 20.10 -22.42 -36.38
N LEU A 845 19.84 -21.33 -37.09
CA LEU A 845 20.51 -20.05 -37.00
C LEU A 845 19.46 -19.02 -36.60
N GLN A 846 19.75 -18.28 -35.56
CA GLN A 846 18.98 -17.18 -35.03
C GLN A 846 19.78 -15.89 -35.23
N TYR A 847 19.09 -14.82 -35.58
CA TYR A 847 19.63 -13.48 -35.69
C TYR A 847 18.67 -12.50 -35.04
N ASP A 848 19.13 -11.73 -34.07
CA ASP A 848 18.31 -10.75 -33.37
C ASP A 848 18.89 -9.34 -33.41
N ILE A 849 18.00 -8.37 -33.20
CA ILE A 849 18.26 -6.94 -33.10
C ILE A 849 17.57 -6.47 -31.82
N ALA A 850 18.26 -5.67 -31.01
CA ALA A 850 17.75 -5.09 -29.77
C ALA A 850 18.14 -3.62 -29.69
N GLU A 851 17.21 -2.76 -29.27
CA GLU A 851 17.40 -1.32 -29.07
C GLU A 851 16.73 -0.92 -27.76
N SER A 852 17.43 -0.19 -26.90
CA SER A 852 16.97 0.27 -25.61
C SER A 852 17.23 1.76 -25.44
N GLU A 853 16.25 2.51 -24.97
CA GLU A 853 16.35 3.95 -24.70
C GLU A 853 15.87 4.27 -23.29
N ASP A 854 16.66 5.02 -22.53
CA ASP A 854 16.31 5.57 -21.20
C ASP A 854 16.85 7.00 -21.09
N GLY A 855 15.95 7.99 -21.25
CA GLY A 855 16.33 9.40 -21.27
C GLY A 855 17.36 9.75 -22.35
N ALA A 856 18.60 10.05 -21.94
CA ALA A 856 19.73 10.32 -22.84
C ALA A 856 20.60 9.07 -23.09
N ALA A 857 20.39 7.99 -22.33
CA ALA A 857 21.07 6.73 -22.48
C ALA A 857 20.45 5.93 -23.64
N ARG A 858 21.28 5.37 -24.50
CA ARG A 858 20.85 4.54 -25.64
C ARG A 858 21.77 3.35 -25.80
N LEU A 859 21.19 2.15 -25.94
CA LEU A 859 21.91 0.92 -26.22
C LEU A 859 21.27 0.25 -27.43
N GLU A 860 22.07 -0.19 -28.39
CA GLU A 860 21.58 -0.93 -29.54
C GLU A 860 22.54 -2.04 -29.91
N GLY A 861 22.02 -3.14 -30.44
CA GLY A 861 22.88 -4.27 -30.76
C GLY A 861 22.22 -5.29 -31.66
N THR A 862 23.07 -6.09 -32.29
CA THR A 862 22.66 -7.23 -33.11
C THR A 862 23.34 -8.49 -32.61
N GLY A 863 22.74 -9.64 -32.86
CA GLY A 863 23.19 -10.90 -32.27
C GLY A 863 22.89 -12.08 -33.16
N TRP A 864 23.68 -13.12 -33.02
CA TRP A 864 23.40 -14.40 -33.66
C TRP A 864 23.59 -15.55 -32.68
N LEU A 865 22.82 -16.62 -32.90
CA LEU A 865 22.90 -17.88 -32.17
C LEU A 865 22.82 -19.02 -33.17
N ALA A 866 23.64 -20.04 -33.03
CA ALA A 866 23.55 -21.24 -33.86
C ALA A 866 23.73 -22.50 -33.04
N GLY A 867 23.01 -23.56 -33.40
CA GLY A 867 23.14 -24.82 -32.69
C GLY A 867 22.09 -25.86 -33.05
N PRO A 868 22.23 -27.06 -32.47
CA PRO A 868 21.28 -28.15 -32.66
C PRO A 868 19.95 -27.94 -31.94
N TYR A 869 18.91 -28.54 -32.51
CA TYR A 869 17.65 -28.80 -31.82
C TYR A 869 17.13 -30.20 -32.14
N PHE A 870 16.22 -30.68 -31.31
CA PHE A 870 15.53 -31.94 -31.54
C PHE A 870 14.08 -31.84 -31.08
N ALA A 871 13.24 -32.72 -31.62
CA ALA A 871 11.90 -32.97 -31.10
C ALA A 871 11.58 -34.45 -31.29
N ALA A 872 11.02 -35.12 -30.28
CA ALA A 872 10.63 -36.52 -30.35
C ALA A 872 9.34 -36.80 -29.55
N ALA A 873 8.54 -37.76 -30.01
CA ALA A 873 7.47 -38.35 -29.21
C ALA A 873 8.00 -39.54 -28.37
N LEU A 874 7.61 -39.60 -27.09
CA LEU A 874 8.02 -40.64 -26.14
C LEU A 874 7.00 -41.79 -26.14
N GLY A 875 7.17 -42.74 -27.08
CA GLY A 875 6.36 -43.96 -27.20
C GLY A 875 5.09 -43.79 -28.04
N PRO A 876 4.16 -44.77 -28.04
CA PRO A 876 2.92 -44.70 -28.82
C PRO A 876 1.89 -43.69 -28.27
N GLY A 877 2.22 -43.02 -27.17
CA GLY A 877 1.38 -42.04 -26.50
C GLY A 877 1.69 -40.60 -26.91
N PRO A 878 0.84 -39.64 -26.49
CA PRO A 878 0.89 -38.25 -26.92
C PRO A 878 1.82 -37.41 -26.02
N VAL A 879 3.01 -37.91 -25.71
CA VAL A 879 4.03 -37.20 -24.92
C VAL A 879 5.17 -36.81 -25.85
N TYR A 880 5.57 -35.55 -25.80
CA TYR A 880 6.60 -34.96 -26.66
C TYR A 880 7.70 -34.36 -25.79
N VAL A 881 8.93 -34.49 -26.27
CA VAL A 881 10.10 -33.82 -25.71
C VAL A 881 10.79 -33.05 -26.83
N ASP A 882 11.18 -31.82 -26.56
CA ASP A 882 11.96 -31.00 -27.48
C ASP A 882 12.97 -30.16 -26.72
N GLY A 883 14.02 -29.75 -27.42
CA GLY A 883 15.06 -28.94 -26.82
C GLY A 883 16.06 -28.41 -27.83
N ARG A 884 16.81 -27.40 -27.40
CA ARG A 884 17.84 -26.72 -28.19
C ARG A 884 19.02 -26.33 -27.31
N LEU A 885 20.20 -26.26 -27.91
CA LEU A 885 21.39 -25.70 -27.30
C LEU A 885 22.10 -24.84 -28.34
N LEU A 886 22.05 -23.53 -28.18
CA LEU A 886 22.60 -22.57 -29.13
C LEU A 886 23.73 -21.77 -28.47
N TYR A 887 24.72 -21.41 -29.27
CA TYR A 887 25.82 -20.54 -28.88
C TYR A 887 26.01 -19.45 -29.94
N GLY A 888 26.49 -18.29 -29.53
CA GLY A 888 26.83 -17.22 -30.44
C GLY A 888 27.28 -15.97 -29.73
N ARG A 889 27.14 -14.83 -30.41
CA ARG A 889 27.69 -13.54 -29.96
C ARG A 889 26.77 -12.38 -30.30
N THR A 890 27.00 -11.26 -29.65
CA THR A 890 26.37 -9.99 -29.99
C THR A 890 27.41 -8.89 -30.21
N ASP A 891 27.07 -7.96 -31.08
CA ASP A 891 27.79 -6.71 -31.33
C ASP A 891 26.86 -5.57 -30.89
N ASN A 892 27.29 -4.74 -29.95
CA ASN A 892 26.45 -3.70 -29.35
C ASN A 892 27.18 -2.36 -29.27
N GLU A 893 26.40 -1.28 -29.30
CA GLU A 893 26.81 0.08 -29.06
C GLU A 893 26.06 0.64 -27.84
N ILE A 894 26.76 1.44 -27.04
CA ILE A 894 26.22 2.12 -25.86
C ILE A 894 26.58 3.60 -25.91
N SER A 895 25.59 4.46 -25.66
CA SER A 895 25.79 5.86 -25.34
C SER A 895 25.20 6.12 -23.95
N PRO A 896 26.02 6.14 -22.88
CA PRO A 896 25.50 6.22 -21.51
C PRO A 896 24.81 7.56 -21.19
N VAL A 897 25.26 8.64 -21.81
CA VAL A 897 24.80 10.02 -21.55
C VAL A 897 24.56 10.83 -22.83
N GLY A 898 24.56 10.18 -24.00
CA GLY A 898 24.32 10.83 -25.30
C GLY A 898 25.49 11.65 -25.88
N THR A 899 26.62 11.79 -25.16
CA THR A 899 27.77 12.64 -25.59
C THR A 899 28.90 11.86 -26.25
N TYR A 900 29.00 10.56 -25.97
CA TYR A 900 29.93 9.62 -26.60
C TYR A 900 29.23 8.27 -26.83
N THR A 901 29.81 7.45 -27.71
CA THR A 901 29.32 6.10 -28.02
C THR A 901 30.49 5.13 -27.98
N ASP A 902 30.31 4.02 -27.27
CA ASP A 902 31.26 2.92 -27.21
C ASP A 902 30.66 1.67 -27.83
N ALA A 903 31.51 0.70 -28.19
CA ALA A 903 31.09 -0.60 -28.68
C ALA A 903 31.59 -1.71 -27.75
N PHE A 904 30.76 -2.72 -27.53
CA PHE A 904 31.09 -3.92 -26.76
C PHE A 904 30.50 -5.17 -27.40
N GLU A 905 31.22 -6.27 -27.29
CA GLU A 905 30.79 -7.59 -27.74
C GLU A 905 30.35 -8.44 -26.54
N THR A 906 29.42 -9.36 -26.76
CA THR A 906 29.06 -10.38 -25.77
C THR A 906 29.13 -11.79 -26.32
N GLU A 907 29.41 -12.76 -25.46
CA GLU A 907 29.24 -14.19 -25.73
C GLU A 907 27.95 -14.70 -25.07
N ARG A 908 27.13 -15.43 -25.83
CA ARG A 908 25.82 -15.88 -25.38
C ARG A 908 25.54 -17.36 -25.60
N TRP A 909 24.83 -17.94 -24.64
CA TRP A 909 24.33 -19.29 -24.66
C TRP A 909 22.82 -19.32 -24.44
N LEU A 910 22.15 -20.24 -25.14
CA LEU A 910 20.74 -20.54 -24.92
C LEU A 910 20.53 -22.05 -24.85
N ALA A 911 19.90 -22.52 -23.78
CA ALA A 911 19.47 -23.90 -23.63
C ALA A 911 17.98 -23.95 -23.28
N THR A 912 17.20 -24.74 -24.02
CA THR A 912 15.81 -25.04 -23.65
C THR A 912 15.54 -26.54 -23.69
N LEU A 913 14.72 -27.01 -22.77
CA LEU A 913 14.24 -28.38 -22.70
C LEU A 913 12.79 -28.38 -22.23
N ALA A 914 11.88 -28.85 -23.08
CA ALA A 914 10.46 -28.93 -22.79
C ALA A 914 9.95 -30.37 -22.90
N VAL A 915 9.07 -30.74 -21.97
CA VAL A 915 8.28 -31.97 -22.00
C VAL A 915 6.82 -31.57 -22.00
N SER A 916 6.03 -32.15 -22.89
CA SER A 916 4.62 -31.84 -23.01
C SER A 916 3.78 -33.07 -23.31
N GLY A 917 2.52 -33.03 -22.91
CA GLY A 917 1.55 -34.08 -23.19
C GLY A 917 0.35 -33.53 -23.94
N ARG A 918 -0.44 -34.43 -24.54
CA ARG A 918 -1.76 -34.11 -25.09
C ARG A 918 -2.75 -35.18 -24.66
N ILE A 919 -3.76 -34.83 -23.88
CA ILE A 919 -4.73 -35.78 -23.33
C ILE A 919 -6.09 -35.48 -23.94
N GLU A 920 -6.48 -36.29 -24.92
CA GLU A 920 -7.75 -36.10 -25.64
C GLU A 920 -8.93 -36.75 -24.90
N ARG A 921 -10.00 -35.98 -24.71
CA ARG A 921 -11.34 -36.41 -24.28
C ARG A 921 -12.39 -35.90 -25.30
N PRO A 922 -13.60 -36.48 -25.34
CA PRO A 922 -14.58 -36.18 -26.40
C PRO A 922 -14.93 -34.70 -26.61
N GLN A 923 -14.77 -33.85 -25.60
CA GLN A 923 -15.07 -32.41 -25.66
C GLN A 923 -13.94 -31.51 -25.14
N VAL A 924 -12.87 -32.07 -24.57
CA VAL A 924 -11.76 -31.29 -24.02
C VAL A 924 -10.44 -31.99 -24.29
N THR A 925 -9.44 -31.25 -24.73
CA THR A 925 -8.05 -31.72 -24.86
C THR A 925 -7.20 -30.97 -23.87
N TRP A 926 -6.43 -31.68 -23.04
CA TRP A 926 -5.51 -31.07 -22.08
C TRP A 926 -4.08 -31.13 -22.61
N PHE A 927 -3.30 -30.08 -22.34
CA PHE A 927 -1.91 -29.93 -22.75
C PHE A 927 -1.03 -29.63 -21.53
N PRO A 928 -0.69 -30.65 -20.72
CA PRO A 928 0.30 -30.47 -19.66
C PRO A 928 1.68 -30.17 -20.27
N SER A 929 2.42 -29.25 -19.68
CA SER A 929 3.77 -28.86 -20.08
C SER A 929 4.69 -28.65 -18.88
N LEU A 930 5.97 -28.94 -19.08
CA LEU A 930 7.05 -28.60 -18.18
C LEU A 930 8.24 -28.15 -19.03
N GLU A 931 8.72 -26.94 -18.83
CA GLU A 931 9.78 -26.32 -19.60
C GLU A 931 10.88 -25.78 -18.69
N LEU A 932 12.11 -26.05 -19.07
CA LEU A 932 13.32 -25.47 -18.49
C LEU A 932 14.00 -24.65 -19.57
N ALA A 933 14.22 -23.37 -19.30
CA ALA A 933 14.97 -22.46 -20.16
C ALA A 933 16.15 -21.87 -19.37
N TRP A 934 17.26 -21.66 -20.05
CA TRP A 934 18.44 -21.05 -19.49
C TRP A 934 19.17 -20.25 -20.56
N THR A 935 19.55 -19.03 -20.23
CA THR A 935 20.37 -18.17 -21.06
C THR A 935 21.46 -17.51 -20.23
N GLU A 936 22.61 -17.32 -20.84
CA GLU A 936 23.75 -16.61 -20.27
C GLU A 936 24.30 -15.68 -21.33
N ASP A 937 24.56 -14.44 -20.95
CA ASP A 937 25.17 -13.42 -21.79
C ASP A 937 26.35 -12.80 -21.03
N THR A 938 27.55 -12.81 -21.60
CA THR A 938 28.78 -12.30 -20.96
C THR A 938 29.41 -11.24 -21.83
N GLN A 939 29.46 -10.00 -21.32
CA GLN A 939 30.20 -8.89 -21.92
C GLN A 939 31.66 -8.95 -21.48
N GLU A 940 32.60 -9.02 -22.43
CA GLU A 940 34.04 -8.94 -22.15
C GLU A 940 34.44 -7.53 -21.73
N ALA A 941 35.41 -7.39 -20.81
CA ALA A 941 35.92 -6.08 -20.39
C ALA A 941 36.44 -5.26 -21.58
N TYR A 942 36.05 -3.99 -21.65
CA TYR A 942 36.52 -3.07 -22.69
C TYR A 942 36.90 -1.70 -22.10
N THR A 943 37.53 -0.86 -22.91
CA THR A 943 37.87 0.52 -22.52
C THR A 943 36.97 1.49 -23.27
N ASP A 944 36.28 2.37 -22.54
CA ASP A 944 35.39 3.38 -23.11
C ASP A 944 36.17 4.52 -23.81
N GLY A 945 35.44 5.39 -24.51
CA GLY A 945 35.98 6.57 -25.19
C GLY A 945 36.64 7.59 -24.26
N LEU A 946 36.39 7.50 -22.95
CA LEU A 946 36.98 8.33 -21.89
C LEU A 946 38.24 7.68 -21.27
N SER A 947 38.70 6.55 -21.81
CA SER A 947 39.84 5.76 -21.33
C SER A 947 39.65 5.09 -19.98
N ASN A 948 38.40 4.89 -19.54
CA ASN A 948 38.06 4.10 -18.35
C ASN A 948 37.75 2.66 -18.75
N THR A 949 38.16 1.70 -17.91
CA THR A 949 37.90 0.27 -18.15
C THR A 949 36.54 -0.12 -17.60
N VAL A 950 35.64 -0.60 -18.46
CA VAL A 950 34.39 -1.25 -18.09
C VAL A 950 34.69 -2.74 -17.84
N PRO A 951 34.48 -3.25 -16.62
CA PRO A 951 34.82 -4.63 -16.28
C PRO A 951 33.94 -5.64 -17.04
N GLU A 952 34.40 -6.89 -17.10
CA GLU A 952 33.60 -8.01 -17.59
C GLU A 952 32.41 -8.25 -16.66
N GLN A 953 31.26 -8.57 -17.24
CA GLN A 953 30.07 -8.94 -16.47
C GLN A 953 29.22 -9.97 -17.21
N THR A 954 28.53 -10.80 -16.44
CA THR A 954 27.70 -11.88 -16.94
C THR A 954 26.29 -11.76 -16.38
N VAL A 955 25.30 -11.77 -17.28
CA VAL A 955 23.88 -11.93 -16.96
C VAL A 955 23.49 -13.39 -17.20
N ARG A 956 22.77 -13.98 -16.25
CA ARG A 956 22.13 -15.30 -16.41
C ARG A 956 20.66 -15.19 -16.10
N LEU A 957 19.84 -15.91 -16.86
CA LEU A 957 18.42 -16.09 -16.60
C LEU A 957 18.05 -17.56 -16.79
N GLY A 958 17.54 -18.18 -15.74
CA GLY A 958 16.96 -19.51 -15.75
C GLY A 958 15.46 -19.45 -15.44
N GLU A 959 14.65 -20.16 -16.22
CA GLU A 959 13.20 -20.28 -15.99
C GLU A 959 12.77 -21.75 -15.95
N LEU A 960 11.92 -22.08 -14.97
CA LEU A 960 11.20 -23.35 -14.88
C LEU A 960 9.70 -23.06 -14.93
N ALA A 961 9.03 -23.47 -16.00
CA ALA A 961 7.60 -23.28 -16.19
C ALA A 961 6.85 -24.62 -16.18
N ALA A 962 5.83 -24.75 -15.34
CA ALA A 962 4.90 -25.88 -15.33
C ALA A 962 3.50 -25.39 -15.73
N GLY A 963 2.99 -25.85 -16.87
CA GLY A 963 1.73 -25.41 -17.46
C GLY A 963 0.70 -26.52 -17.59
N LEU A 964 -0.58 -26.14 -17.59
CA LEU A 964 -1.70 -26.99 -17.96
C LEU A 964 -2.70 -26.19 -18.80
N ASP A 965 -2.62 -26.34 -20.12
CA ASP A 965 -3.57 -25.72 -21.03
C ASP A 965 -4.71 -26.69 -21.38
N PHE A 966 -5.82 -26.15 -21.86
CA PHE A 966 -6.93 -26.92 -22.38
C PHE A 966 -7.58 -26.26 -23.60
N GLU A 967 -8.10 -27.11 -24.48
CA GLU A 967 -8.98 -26.75 -25.58
C GLU A 967 -10.32 -27.44 -25.37
N HIS A 968 -11.41 -26.69 -25.22
CA HIS A 968 -12.76 -27.21 -25.05
C HIS A 968 -13.63 -26.88 -26.28
N ALA A 969 -14.19 -27.90 -26.93
CA ALA A 969 -14.99 -27.71 -28.13
C ALA A 969 -16.39 -27.19 -27.80
N LEU A 970 -16.67 -25.94 -28.16
CA LEU A 970 -17.99 -25.34 -28.03
C LEU A 970 -18.89 -25.76 -29.21
N ASN A 971 -18.32 -25.83 -30.41
CA ASN A 971 -18.96 -26.31 -31.63
C ASN A 971 -17.88 -26.75 -32.65
N PRO A 972 -18.23 -27.35 -33.81
CA PRO A 972 -17.24 -27.86 -34.77
C PRO A 972 -16.24 -26.82 -35.31
N THR A 973 -16.53 -25.53 -35.20
CA THR A 973 -15.70 -24.44 -35.70
C THR A 973 -15.13 -23.54 -34.59
N THR A 974 -15.46 -23.79 -33.32
CA THR A 974 -15.09 -22.88 -32.21
C THR A 974 -14.62 -23.65 -30.99
N LEU A 975 -13.41 -23.33 -30.53
CA LEU A 975 -12.75 -23.88 -29.35
C LEU A 975 -12.61 -22.79 -28.28
N LEU A 976 -12.94 -23.12 -27.05
CA LEU A 976 -12.53 -22.37 -25.88
C LEU A 976 -11.10 -22.79 -25.50
N LEU A 977 -10.23 -21.81 -25.31
CA LEU A 977 -8.84 -21.98 -24.89
C LEU A 977 -8.74 -21.52 -23.43
N GLY A 978 -7.95 -22.20 -22.63
CA GLY A 978 -7.55 -21.69 -21.32
C GLY A 978 -6.32 -22.39 -20.80
N GLY A 979 -5.60 -21.72 -19.90
CA GLY A 979 -4.34 -22.21 -19.38
C GLY A 979 -4.02 -21.64 -18.02
N VAL A 980 -3.29 -22.41 -17.24
CA VAL A 980 -2.63 -21.96 -16.03
C VAL A 980 -1.18 -22.41 -16.06
N SER A 981 -0.27 -21.53 -15.69
CA SER A 981 1.15 -21.85 -15.55
C SER A 981 1.71 -21.32 -14.24
N ALA A 982 2.61 -22.09 -13.65
CA ALA A 982 3.47 -21.68 -12.55
C ALA A 982 4.89 -21.57 -13.10
N ILE A 983 5.48 -20.38 -12.97
CA ILE A 983 6.80 -20.05 -13.50
C ILE A 983 7.68 -19.68 -12.33
N TYR A 984 8.85 -20.30 -12.23
CA TYR A 984 9.91 -19.90 -11.32
C TYR A 984 11.09 -19.40 -12.15
N ALA A 985 11.49 -18.16 -11.95
CA ALA A 985 12.66 -17.59 -12.61
C ALA A 985 13.74 -17.24 -11.57
N ASP A 986 14.99 -17.43 -11.99
CA ASP A 986 16.19 -17.11 -11.21
C ASP A 986 17.17 -16.41 -12.14
N SER A 987 17.51 -15.17 -11.81
CA SER A 987 18.45 -14.36 -12.54
C SER A 987 19.66 -14.02 -11.69
N SER A 988 20.83 -13.87 -12.31
CA SER A 988 22.06 -13.46 -11.62
C SER A 988 22.82 -12.46 -12.46
N GLY A 989 23.31 -11.39 -11.83
CA GLY A 989 24.08 -10.36 -12.52
C GLY A 989 23.25 -9.53 -13.48
N GLY A 990 21.91 -9.46 -13.33
CA GLY A 990 20.95 -8.62 -14.07
C GLY A 990 20.04 -7.82 -13.12
N SER A 991 19.07 -7.06 -13.65
CA SER A 991 18.07 -6.34 -12.83
C SER A 991 17.04 -7.28 -12.19
N ALA A 992 16.71 -7.04 -10.92
CA ALA A 992 15.94 -7.94 -10.03
C ALA A 992 14.42 -7.96 -10.27
N GLY A 993 13.97 -7.94 -11.53
CA GLY A 993 12.55 -7.75 -11.88
C GLY A 993 11.71 -9.03 -12.03
N MET A 994 12.35 -10.20 -12.23
CA MET A 994 11.64 -11.45 -12.58
C MET A 994 11.89 -12.60 -11.60
N ASP A 995 12.67 -12.41 -10.54
CA ASP A 995 13.06 -13.49 -9.64
C ASP A 995 11.89 -14.02 -8.81
N GLY A 996 11.84 -15.35 -8.65
CA GLY A 996 10.90 -16.04 -7.80
C GLY A 996 9.74 -16.69 -8.54
N ALA A 997 8.74 -17.12 -7.77
CA ALA A 997 7.58 -17.84 -8.28
C ALA A 997 6.46 -16.86 -8.65
N ARG A 998 5.94 -17.01 -9.87
CA ARG A 998 4.76 -16.30 -10.37
C ARG A 998 3.79 -17.27 -11.05
N GLY A 999 2.50 -16.95 -10.98
CA GLY A 999 1.45 -17.64 -11.70
C GLY A 999 0.93 -16.82 -12.88
N ARG A 1000 0.68 -17.48 -14.00
CA ARG A 1000 0.03 -16.90 -15.18
C ARG A 1000 -1.25 -17.65 -15.53
N LEU A 1001 -2.27 -16.89 -15.92
CA LEU A 1001 -3.55 -17.39 -16.41
C LEU A 1001 -3.76 -16.92 -17.85
N ASP A 1002 -4.21 -17.83 -18.70
CA ASP A 1002 -4.54 -17.57 -20.10
C ASP A 1002 -5.98 -18.00 -20.36
N PHE A 1003 -6.71 -17.22 -21.15
CA PHE A 1003 -8.09 -17.51 -21.54
C PHE A 1003 -8.38 -16.99 -22.94
N GLY A 1004 -8.98 -17.79 -23.80
CA GLY A 1004 -9.22 -17.35 -25.18
C GLY A 1004 -10.26 -18.14 -25.94
N LEU A 1005 -10.52 -17.72 -27.18
CA LEU A 1005 -11.41 -18.37 -28.11
C LEU A 1005 -10.71 -18.53 -29.46
N ARG A 1006 -10.72 -19.73 -30.01
CA ARG A 1006 -10.29 -20.01 -31.39
C ARG A 1006 -11.50 -20.30 -32.26
N HIS A 1007 -11.59 -19.61 -33.40
CA HIS A 1007 -12.61 -19.84 -34.41
C HIS A 1007 -11.98 -20.22 -35.76
N THR A 1008 -12.41 -21.33 -36.36
CA THR A 1008 -11.98 -21.77 -37.69
C THR A 1008 -13.06 -21.47 -38.72
N GLY A 1009 -12.75 -20.58 -39.68
CA GLY A 1009 -13.61 -20.20 -40.79
C GLY A 1009 -13.67 -21.26 -41.90
N HIS A 1010 -14.57 -21.04 -42.87
CA HIS A 1010 -14.84 -21.99 -43.96
C HIS A 1010 -13.68 -22.18 -44.95
N ASP A 1011 -12.72 -21.25 -44.98
CA ASP A 1011 -11.59 -21.22 -45.92
C ASP A 1011 -10.30 -21.84 -45.34
N GLY A 1012 -10.38 -22.53 -44.18
CA GLY A 1012 -9.20 -23.08 -43.50
C GLY A 1012 -8.39 -22.06 -42.68
N MET A 1013 -8.85 -20.81 -42.66
CA MET A 1013 -8.36 -19.73 -41.79
C MET A 1013 -8.84 -19.91 -40.36
N SER A 1014 -7.97 -19.75 -39.36
CA SER A 1014 -8.41 -19.65 -37.96
C SER A 1014 -7.94 -18.37 -37.27
N TYR A 1015 -8.76 -17.89 -36.35
CA TYR A 1015 -8.54 -16.68 -35.55
C TYR A 1015 -8.59 -17.07 -34.08
N ASP A 1016 -7.59 -16.66 -33.31
CA ASP A 1016 -7.56 -16.84 -31.86
C ASP A 1016 -7.60 -15.45 -31.21
N LEU A 1017 -8.47 -15.28 -30.23
CA LEU A 1017 -8.48 -14.12 -29.35
C LEU A 1017 -8.22 -14.62 -27.93
N SER A 1018 -7.06 -14.29 -27.36
CA SER A 1018 -6.64 -14.65 -26.01
C SER A 1018 -6.51 -13.39 -25.14
N ALA A 1019 -6.68 -13.57 -23.84
CA ALA A 1019 -6.28 -12.64 -22.81
C ALA A 1019 -5.46 -13.39 -21.76
N PHE A 1020 -4.48 -12.73 -21.16
CA PHE A 1020 -3.71 -13.32 -20.08
C PHE A 1020 -3.51 -12.35 -18.92
N TYR A 1021 -3.17 -12.91 -17.77
CA TYR A 1021 -2.72 -12.21 -16.58
C TYR A 1021 -1.53 -12.96 -15.98
N ASP A 1022 -0.39 -12.30 -15.85
CA ASP A 1022 0.86 -12.81 -15.30
C ASP A 1022 1.26 -11.98 -14.07
N GLY A 1023 1.93 -12.61 -13.10
CA GLY A 1023 2.29 -12.00 -11.80
C GLY A 1023 1.40 -12.42 -10.63
N LEU A 1024 0.62 -13.50 -10.75
CA LEU A 1024 -0.13 -14.02 -9.59
C LEU A 1024 0.84 -14.52 -8.51
N GLY A 1025 0.68 -13.99 -7.30
CA GLY A 1025 1.53 -14.35 -6.16
C GLY A 1025 2.80 -13.50 -6.01
N THR A 1026 3.03 -12.54 -6.90
CA THR A 1026 4.18 -11.62 -6.85
C THR A 1026 3.69 -10.20 -6.54
N PRO A 1027 4.24 -9.52 -5.52
CA PRO A 1027 3.81 -8.15 -5.18
C PRO A 1027 4.29 -7.10 -6.19
N ASP A 1028 5.45 -7.34 -6.84
CA ASP A 1028 6.20 -6.32 -7.58
C ASP A 1028 6.14 -6.48 -9.11
N TYR A 1029 5.48 -7.54 -9.62
CA TYR A 1029 5.32 -7.79 -11.06
C TYR A 1029 3.88 -8.11 -11.41
N ARG A 1030 3.30 -7.40 -12.39
CA ARG A 1030 1.96 -7.66 -12.94
C ARG A 1030 1.91 -7.31 -14.42
N ALA A 1031 1.65 -8.29 -15.28
CA ALA A 1031 1.41 -8.08 -16.70
C ALA A 1031 0.03 -8.62 -17.09
N HIS A 1032 -0.66 -7.97 -18.01
CA HIS A 1032 -1.91 -8.45 -18.56
C HIS A 1032 -2.06 -7.96 -19.99
N GLY A 1033 -2.66 -8.77 -20.86
CA GLY A 1033 -2.65 -8.49 -22.28
C GLY A 1033 -3.75 -9.13 -23.07
N LEU A 1034 -3.87 -8.66 -24.31
CA LEU A 1034 -4.73 -9.24 -25.33
C LEU A 1034 -3.87 -9.76 -26.47
N GLU A 1035 -4.12 -10.99 -26.88
CA GLU A 1035 -3.46 -11.65 -28.00
C GLU A 1035 -4.48 -11.90 -29.12
N LEU A 1036 -4.09 -11.58 -30.34
CA LEU A 1036 -4.83 -11.85 -31.56
C LEU A 1036 -3.96 -12.69 -32.50
N THR A 1037 -4.27 -13.97 -32.66
CA THR A 1037 -3.57 -14.86 -33.58
C THR A 1037 -4.36 -15.09 -34.85
N PHE A 1038 -3.74 -14.87 -36.01
CA PHE A 1038 -4.20 -15.30 -37.31
C PHE A 1038 -3.42 -16.52 -37.77
N ARG A 1039 -4.11 -17.60 -38.17
CA ARG A 1039 -3.45 -18.80 -38.68
C ARG A 1039 -3.90 -19.06 -40.11
N PHE A 1040 -2.91 -19.27 -40.97
CA PHE A 1040 -3.08 -19.54 -42.39
C PHE A 1040 -2.62 -20.98 -42.65
N ALA A 1041 -3.54 -21.84 -43.08
CA ALA A 1041 -3.18 -23.14 -43.63
C ALA A 1041 -2.87 -22.97 -45.12
N PHE A 1042 -1.59 -23.05 -45.51
CA PHE A 1042 -1.15 -23.06 -46.90
C PHE A 1042 -0.99 -24.47 -47.45
#